data_AF-A0A936IMU9-F1
#
_entry.id   AF-A0A936IMU9-F1
#
_cell.length_a   1.000
_cell.length_b   1.000
_cell.length_c   1.000
_cell.angle_alpha   90.00
_cell.angle_beta   90.00
_cell.angle_gamma   90.00
#
_symmetry.space_group_name_H-M   'P 1'
#
loop_
_entity.id
_entity.type
_entity.pdbx_description
1 polymer ?
#
loop_
_entity_poly.entity_id
_entity_poly.type
_entity_poly.pdbx_seq_one_letter_code
_entity_poly.pdbx_strand_id
1 'polypeptide(L)'
;MTRVLAALACVAAAAAQPPGPWPVAESGVNVAPAGGGSGLVIHRGRIVASWGDPKQRYDLKSTTKSIGTVALGLALADGKASLEMRAGGCLPEFGVPPEGNRATDWLDRVTLRHLAAQTGGFDKNGGFTPLLFEPGTRWSYSDGGPNWLADCLTVLYGRDLEDLLFERAFGPLGITRNDLRWRPHAYREPALRGIPRREFGSGVHANVDAMARIGWLFLRQGRIGGKQILPADFVQDVRRPAPEVPVLREDLYPKAAARYGLLWWHNAGGGLPDFPRDAFWSWGLYDSLIVVVPSMELIVARAGPGLSEARDADFGRLEPLLNPIADMVRGPLRGLRPPYPPSRIAGDVGWADYRTIVRMAQGSDNWPMTWGDDDAQYTAYGDGWGFDPKTPEKLSIGFAKVTGPPEQFEGINIRTPTGERKGDGRHGPKASGLLMAGGVLYLWTRNTGNAQLAWSEDRGRTWAWADWRLSVSFGHPAFLQFGKNYAGSRDGFVYAYSPDSPSAYEGSDHLVLARAPSDRIREQAAWQFFSGLDSRGRPRWSRREAERKPVFTHAPGHVYRTQVNYNAGLGRYLMVQIIAGEETRFYGGFGIYEAPEPWGPWSTVYFTERWDTGPGESANLPVQWMSEDGLTLHMVFSGDDAFSVRKLVLRRR
;
A
#
# COMPACT_ATOMS: atom_id res chain seq x y z
N MET A 1 -13.05 -24.55 30.89
CA MET A 1 -12.31 -24.53 29.60
C MET A 1 -12.65 -23.26 28.81
N THR A 2 -12.72 -22.11 29.51
CA THR A 2 -13.41 -20.89 29.03
C THR A 2 -12.53 -19.64 29.18
N ARG A 3 -11.23 -19.82 29.44
CA ARG A 3 -10.25 -18.73 29.58
C ARG A 3 -9.18 -18.71 28.48
N VAL A 4 -9.18 -19.69 27.57
CA VAL A 4 -8.19 -19.78 26.46
C VAL A 4 -8.77 -19.26 25.13
N LEU A 5 -10.10 -19.23 24.99
CA LEU A 5 -10.80 -18.73 23.78
C LEU A 5 -10.84 -17.20 23.67
N ALA A 6 -10.56 -16.45 24.74
CA ALA A 6 -10.47 -14.98 24.71
C ALA A 6 -9.09 -14.47 24.22
N ALA A 7 -8.06 -15.32 24.22
CA ALA A 7 -6.69 -14.91 23.86
C ALA A 7 -6.40 -14.99 22.34
N LEU A 8 -7.22 -15.71 21.56
CA LEU A 8 -6.97 -15.96 20.13
C LEU A 8 -7.82 -15.11 19.18
N ALA A 9 -8.83 -14.39 19.68
CA ALA A 9 -9.58 -13.39 18.92
C ALA A 9 -8.81 -12.05 18.76
N CYS A 10 -7.59 -11.94 19.32
CA CYS A 10 -6.90 -10.67 19.49
C CYS A 10 -5.67 -10.47 18.58
N VAL A 11 -5.37 -11.38 17.65
CA VAL A 11 -4.11 -11.32 16.87
C VAL A 11 -4.32 -10.94 15.39
N ALA A 12 -5.55 -10.94 14.87
CA ALA A 12 -5.88 -10.41 13.53
C ALA A 12 -6.45 -8.97 13.55
N ALA A 13 -6.63 -8.38 14.73
CA ALA A 13 -6.76 -6.95 14.94
C ALA A 13 -5.51 -6.48 15.66
N ALA A 14 -4.38 -6.36 14.95
CA ALA A 14 -3.12 -5.92 15.53
C ALA A 14 -3.22 -4.44 15.97
N ALA A 15 -3.77 -4.26 17.17
CA ALA A 15 -3.98 -3.05 17.94
C ALA A 15 -4.37 -1.81 17.11
N ALA A 16 -5.67 -1.61 16.87
CA ALA A 16 -6.17 -0.32 16.39
C ALA A 16 -6.01 0.81 17.44
N GLN A 17 -5.43 0.54 18.61
CA GLN A 17 -4.99 1.52 19.61
C GLN A 17 -3.46 1.49 19.68
N PRO A 18 -2.78 2.63 19.89
CA PRO A 18 -1.38 2.54 20.30
C PRO A 18 -1.33 1.73 21.60
N PRO A 19 -0.31 0.89 21.82
CA PRO A 19 -0.11 0.24 23.12
C PRO A 19 -0.03 1.31 24.22
N GLY A 20 -0.16 0.90 25.49
CA GLY A 20 0.07 1.76 26.65
C GLY A 20 1.46 2.39 26.62
N PRO A 21 2.42 1.99 27.47
CA PRO A 21 3.82 2.22 27.15
C PRO A 21 4.15 1.49 25.84
N TRP A 22 4.83 2.14 24.90
CA TRP A 22 5.28 1.46 23.68
C TRP A 22 6.26 0.33 24.03
N PRO A 23 6.09 -0.87 23.47
CA PRO A 23 7.10 -1.93 23.61
C PRO A 23 8.41 -1.49 22.94
N VAL A 24 9.54 -1.74 23.60
CA VAL A 24 10.89 -1.49 23.05
C VAL A 24 11.38 -2.75 22.33
N ALA A 25 12.03 -2.60 21.19
CA ALA A 25 12.69 -3.71 20.48
C ALA A 25 14.03 -4.08 21.15
N GLU A 26 14.41 -5.36 21.13
CA GLU A 26 15.63 -5.87 21.81
C GLU A 26 16.94 -5.33 21.19
N SER A 27 16.91 -4.88 19.93
CA SER A 27 18.02 -4.25 19.23
C SER A 27 17.73 -2.77 18.96
N GLY A 28 18.11 -1.89 19.89
CA GLY A 28 18.06 -0.44 19.66
C GLY A 28 19.26 0.02 18.82
N VAL A 29 19.00 0.78 17.75
CA VAL A 29 20.06 1.39 16.92
C VAL A 29 20.10 2.90 17.19
N ASN A 30 21.30 3.46 17.31
CA ASN A 30 21.48 4.89 17.53
C ASN A 30 21.35 5.66 16.20
N VAL A 31 20.20 6.30 15.98
CA VAL A 31 19.91 7.19 14.85
C VAL A 31 19.82 8.66 15.29
N ALA A 32 20.44 9.02 16.43
CA ALA A 32 20.37 10.38 16.95
C ALA A 32 21.02 11.37 15.95
N PRO A 33 20.27 12.37 15.45
CA PRO A 33 20.82 13.38 14.56
C PRO A 33 21.82 14.27 15.31
N ALA A 34 22.86 14.74 14.61
CA ALA A 34 23.76 15.76 15.12
C ALA A 34 22.97 17.07 15.31
N GLY A 35 22.63 17.41 16.56
CA GLY A 35 21.81 18.59 16.86
C GLY A 35 20.97 18.49 18.13
N GLY A 36 20.86 17.29 18.74
CA GLY A 36 20.11 17.08 19.97
C GLY A 36 18.60 17.06 19.76
N GLY A 37 17.84 17.50 20.77
CA GLY A 37 16.38 17.32 20.80
C GLY A 37 15.98 15.90 21.16
N SER A 38 14.72 15.56 20.86
CA SER A 38 14.15 14.24 21.14
C SER A 38 13.54 13.63 19.89
N GLY A 39 13.51 12.30 19.84
CA GLY A 39 12.80 11.59 18.79
C GLY A 39 12.51 10.13 19.10
N LEU A 40 11.55 9.61 18.34
CA LEU A 40 10.96 8.30 18.52
C LEU A 40 10.71 7.68 17.15
N VAL A 41 11.23 6.48 16.93
CA VAL A 41 10.97 5.67 15.73
C VAL A 41 10.12 4.49 16.14
N ILE A 42 8.88 4.45 15.66
CA ILE A 42 7.94 3.35 15.85
C ILE A 42 7.87 2.55 14.56
N HIS A 43 8.21 1.27 14.61
CA HIS A 43 8.04 0.34 13.50
C HIS A 43 7.17 -0.83 13.98
N ARG A 44 6.07 -1.12 13.27
CA ARG A 44 5.11 -2.19 13.61
C ARG A 44 4.62 -2.11 15.06
N GLY A 45 4.39 -0.89 15.55
CA GLY A 45 3.89 -0.63 16.91
C GLY A 45 4.93 -0.79 18.03
N ARG A 46 6.23 -0.86 17.72
CA ARG A 46 7.31 -0.95 18.70
C ARG A 46 8.32 0.18 18.51
N ILE A 47 8.89 0.68 19.60
CA ILE A 47 10.05 1.56 19.55
C ILE A 47 11.24 0.76 19.05
N VAL A 48 11.79 1.16 17.90
CA VAL A 48 13.04 0.59 17.35
C VAL A 48 14.22 1.54 17.50
N ALA A 49 13.95 2.83 17.72
CA ALA A 49 14.95 3.79 18.14
C ALA A 49 14.32 4.96 18.91
N SER A 50 15.10 5.54 19.82
CA SER A 50 14.73 6.75 20.55
C SER A 50 15.98 7.53 20.93
N TRP A 51 15.86 8.85 21.01
CA TRP A 51 16.91 9.73 21.53
C TRP A 51 16.30 10.91 22.28
N GLY A 52 17.10 11.56 23.13
CA GLY A 52 16.64 12.66 23.99
C GLY A 52 15.64 12.22 25.07
N ASP A 53 14.91 13.19 25.61
CA ASP A 53 13.83 12.94 26.56
C ASP A 53 12.49 12.88 25.82
N PRO A 54 11.88 11.68 25.64
CA PRO A 54 10.64 11.54 24.90
C PRO A 54 9.44 12.23 25.55
N LYS A 55 9.58 12.70 26.81
CA LYS A 55 8.55 13.42 27.55
C LYS A 55 8.76 14.94 27.59
N GLN A 56 9.92 15.43 27.16
CA GLN A 56 10.16 16.86 27.00
C GLN A 56 9.23 17.44 25.91
N ARG A 57 8.52 18.52 26.24
CA ARG A 57 7.71 19.27 25.26
C ARG A 57 8.55 20.27 24.49
N TYR A 58 8.27 20.39 23.20
CA TYR A 58 8.86 21.38 22.30
C TYR A 58 7.75 22.20 21.65
N ASP A 59 8.05 23.45 21.29
CA ASP A 59 7.19 24.23 20.40
C ASP A 59 7.28 23.65 18.98
N LEU A 60 6.18 23.07 18.50
CA LEU A 60 6.17 22.34 17.22
C LEU A 60 5.98 23.23 16.00
N LYS A 61 5.74 24.53 16.21
CA LYS A 61 5.56 25.52 15.13
C LYS A 61 4.53 25.02 14.10
N SER A 62 4.87 25.00 12.81
CA SER A 62 3.95 24.60 11.74
C SER A 62 3.46 23.15 11.77
N THR A 63 4.05 22.24 12.56
CA THR A 63 3.45 20.91 12.77
C THR A 63 2.07 21.00 13.44
N THR A 64 1.78 22.12 14.09
CA THR A 64 0.43 22.47 14.57
C THR A 64 -0.64 22.39 13.47
N LYS A 65 -0.32 22.76 12.23
CA LYS A 65 -1.28 22.74 11.11
C LYS A 65 -1.83 21.33 10.90
N SER A 66 -0.92 20.36 10.79
CA SER A 66 -1.22 18.95 10.58
C SER A 66 -1.95 18.35 11.78
N ILE A 67 -1.53 18.68 13.01
CA ILE A 67 -2.24 18.27 14.25
C ILE A 67 -3.67 18.84 14.27
N GLY A 68 -3.85 20.10 13.89
CA GLY A 68 -5.15 20.76 13.82
C GLY A 68 -6.11 20.10 12.84
N THR A 69 -5.61 19.47 11.77
CA THR A 69 -6.46 18.77 10.79
C THR A 69 -7.23 17.58 11.36
N VAL A 70 -6.85 17.06 12.53
CA VAL A 70 -7.68 16.09 13.26
C VAL A 70 -9.07 16.68 13.52
N ALA A 71 -9.18 17.99 13.81
CA ALA A 71 -10.47 18.66 14.00
C ALA A 71 -11.25 18.78 12.68
N LEU A 72 -10.57 19.01 11.56
CA LEU A 72 -11.19 18.99 10.23
C LEU A 72 -11.73 17.59 9.92
N GLY A 73 -10.92 16.54 10.12
CA GLY A 73 -11.34 15.15 9.90
C GLY A 73 -12.54 14.76 10.78
N LEU A 74 -12.58 15.21 12.04
CA LEU A 74 -13.77 15.05 12.89
C LEU A 74 -14.99 15.79 12.31
N ALA A 75 -14.81 17.02 11.81
CA ALA A 75 -15.92 17.81 11.27
C ALA A 75 -16.51 17.17 10.00
N LEU A 76 -15.66 16.54 9.18
CA LEU A 76 -16.09 15.73 8.04
C LEU A 76 -16.84 14.47 8.50
N ALA A 77 -16.31 13.76 9.50
CA ALA A 77 -16.97 12.56 10.06
C ALA A 77 -18.35 12.87 10.64
N ASP A 78 -18.50 14.04 11.27
CA ASP A 78 -19.74 14.49 11.89
C ASP A 78 -20.73 15.10 10.88
N GLY A 79 -20.35 15.26 9.61
CA GLY A 79 -21.15 15.97 8.61
C GLY A 79 -21.30 17.47 8.88
N LYS A 80 -20.50 18.04 9.79
CA LYS A 80 -20.49 19.49 10.11
C LYS A 80 -19.79 20.32 9.04
N ALA A 81 -18.89 19.71 8.29
CA ALA A 81 -18.13 20.35 7.23
C ALA A 81 -18.06 19.45 5.99
N SER A 82 -17.82 20.06 4.84
CA SER A 82 -17.29 19.39 3.65
C SER A 82 -16.08 20.17 3.16
N LEU A 83 -15.18 19.52 2.42
CA LEU A 83 -14.01 20.21 1.86
C LEU A 83 -14.42 21.31 0.85
N GLU A 84 -15.58 21.17 0.20
CA GLU A 84 -16.11 22.16 -0.75
C GLU A 84 -16.96 23.25 -0.10
N MET A 85 -17.18 23.18 1.22
CA MET A 85 -17.91 24.20 1.96
C MET A 85 -17.20 25.55 1.83
N ARG A 86 -17.97 26.60 1.47
CA ARG A 86 -17.46 27.98 1.41
C ARG A 86 -17.16 28.50 2.82
N ALA A 87 -16.00 29.13 2.98
CA ALA A 87 -15.57 29.65 4.27
C ALA A 87 -16.48 30.78 4.79
N GLY A 88 -17.00 31.63 3.91
CA GLY A 88 -18.01 32.63 4.28
C GLY A 88 -19.33 32.03 4.80
N GLY A 89 -19.63 30.77 4.44
CA GLY A 89 -20.80 30.04 4.95
C GLY A 89 -20.64 29.55 6.39
N CYS A 90 -19.42 29.32 6.88
CA CYS A 90 -19.16 28.99 8.28
C CYS A 90 -18.97 30.24 9.16
N LEU A 91 -18.33 31.27 8.61
CA LEU A 91 -17.98 32.48 9.33
C LEU A 91 -18.30 33.71 8.47
N PRO A 92 -19.41 34.43 8.71
CA PRO A 92 -19.80 35.61 7.92
C PRO A 92 -18.72 36.71 7.88
N GLU A 93 -17.93 36.84 8.96
CA GLU A 93 -16.79 37.75 9.07
C GLU A 93 -15.48 37.21 8.45
N PHE A 94 -15.55 36.08 7.73
CA PHE A 94 -14.39 35.44 7.09
C PHE A 94 -13.60 36.38 6.19
N GLY A 95 -12.27 36.35 6.34
CA GLY A 95 -11.34 37.10 5.51
C GLY A 95 -11.23 38.59 5.84
N VAL A 96 -11.95 39.08 6.87
CA VAL A 96 -11.92 40.49 7.28
C VAL A 96 -11.67 40.59 8.79
N PRO A 97 -10.72 41.45 9.25
CA PRO A 97 -9.87 42.35 8.45
C PRO A 97 -8.81 41.63 7.59
N PRO A 98 -8.11 42.33 6.65
CA PRO A 98 -8.33 43.72 6.22
C PRO A 98 -9.56 43.87 5.30
N GLU A 99 -10.20 45.05 5.34
CA GLU A 99 -11.39 45.35 4.52
C GLU A 99 -11.13 45.25 3.01
N GLY A 100 -9.89 45.49 2.59
CA GLY A 100 -9.47 45.39 1.18
C GLY A 100 -9.73 44.02 0.54
N ASN A 101 -9.85 42.94 1.34
CA ASN A 101 -10.19 41.62 0.82
C ASN A 101 -11.61 41.54 0.22
N ARG A 102 -12.52 42.45 0.60
CA ARG A 102 -13.87 42.49 0.01
C ARG A 102 -13.90 43.02 -1.42
N ALA A 103 -12.84 43.70 -1.87
CA ALA A 103 -12.80 44.34 -3.18
C ALA A 103 -12.59 43.37 -4.34
N THR A 104 -12.20 42.10 -4.08
CA THR A 104 -11.73 41.18 -5.12
C THR A 104 -12.75 40.11 -5.54
N ASP A 105 -13.95 40.04 -4.93
CA ASP A 105 -14.93 38.94 -5.05
C ASP A 105 -14.44 37.53 -4.64
N TRP A 106 -13.16 37.39 -4.35
CA TRP A 106 -12.49 36.11 -4.11
C TRP A 106 -12.93 35.40 -2.83
N LEU A 107 -13.32 36.15 -1.79
CA LEU A 107 -13.70 35.60 -0.49
C LEU A 107 -14.85 34.59 -0.60
N ASP A 108 -15.85 34.87 -1.43
CA ASP A 108 -17.02 34.03 -1.64
C ASP A 108 -16.67 32.69 -2.30
N ARG A 109 -15.48 32.60 -2.89
CA ARG A 109 -14.97 31.42 -3.60
C ARG A 109 -14.00 30.59 -2.75
N VAL A 110 -13.55 31.07 -1.60
CA VAL A 110 -12.67 30.28 -0.71
C VAL A 110 -13.45 29.12 -0.09
N THR A 111 -12.94 27.89 -0.24
CA THR A 111 -13.47 26.69 0.40
C THR A 111 -12.57 26.24 1.54
N LEU A 112 -13.06 25.34 2.40
CA LEU A 112 -12.21 24.71 3.41
C LEU A 112 -11.04 23.92 2.79
N ARG A 113 -11.24 23.33 1.59
CA ARG A 113 -10.16 22.73 0.80
C ARG A 113 -9.09 23.76 0.46
N HIS A 114 -9.47 24.94 -0.04
CA HIS A 114 -8.50 25.98 -0.39
C HIS A 114 -7.65 26.39 0.81
N LEU A 115 -8.26 26.53 1.99
CA LEU A 115 -7.54 26.85 3.23
C LEU A 115 -6.59 25.72 3.66
N ALA A 116 -7.04 24.46 3.57
CA ALA A 116 -6.24 23.29 3.95
C ALA A 116 -5.14 22.95 2.93
N ALA A 117 -5.35 23.24 1.64
CA ALA A 117 -4.42 22.94 0.57
C ALA A 117 -3.42 24.09 0.30
N GLN A 118 -3.47 25.18 1.07
CA GLN A 118 -2.62 26.37 0.88
C GLN A 118 -2.82 27.07 -0.48
N THR A 119 -4.05 27.03 -0.98
CA THR A 119 -4.48 27.68 -2.22
C THR A 119 -5.54 28.75 -1.98
N GLY A 120 -5.80 29.12 -0.73
CA GLY A 120 -6.81 30.13 -0.36
C GLY A 120 -6.43 31.58 -0.62
N GLY A 121 -5.20 31.87 -1.04
CA GLY A 121 -4.78 33.23 -1.41
C GLY A 121 -4.22 34.08 -0.27
N PHE A 122 -4.39 33.71 0.99
CA PHE A 122 -3.93 34.53 2.13
C PHE A 122 -2.41 34.64 2.23
N ASP A 123 -1.91 35.84 2.56
CA ASP A 123 -0.50 36.06 2.85
C ASP A 123 -0.01 35.27 4.09
N LYS A 124 1.32 35.15 4.24
CA LYS A 124 2.02 34.22 5.14
C LYS A 124 1.67 34.38 6.62
N ASN A 125 1.55 35.60 7.12
CA ASN A 125 1.55 35.90 8.56
C ASN A 125 0.34 35.28 9.30
N GLY A 126 0.53 34.96 10.58
CA GLY A 126 -0.49 34.30 11.41
C GLY A 126 -1.68 35.18 11.84
N GLY A 127 -1.60 36.49 11.61
CA GLY A 127 -2.67 37.44 11.93
C GLY A 127 -3.79 37.47 10.89
N PHE A 128 -4.47 38.60 10.81
CA PHE A 128 -5.38 38.94 9.72
C PHE A 128 -4.56 39.47 8.54
N THR A 129 -4.70 38.86 7.36
CA THR A 129 -3.81 39.11 6.21
C THR A 129 -4.57 39.34 4.90
N PRO A 130 -3.99 40.09 3.95
CA PRO A 130 -4.59 40.29 2.63
C PRO A 130 -4.58 39.01 1.78
N LEU A 131 -5.48 38.93 0.82
CA LEU A 131 -5.43 37.97 -0.28
C LEU A 131 -4.43 38.45 -1.34
N LEU A 132 -3.55 37.55 -1.78
CA LEU A 132 -2.52 37.78 -2.78
C LEU A 132 -2.92 37.32 -4.19
N PHE A 133 -3.86 36.38 -4.28
CA PHE A 133 -4.33 35.81 -5.54
C PHE A 133 -5.70 35.14 -5.37
N GLU A 134 -6.34 34.88 -6.51
CA GLU A 134 -7.61 34.19 -6.60
C GLU A 134 -7.53 32.74 -6.07
N PRO A 135 -8.43 32.31 -5.17
CA PRO A 135 -8.39 30.98 -4.56
C PRO A 135 -8.37 29.84 -5.60
N GLY A 136 -7.48 28.87 -5.39
CA GLY A 136 -7.32 27.72 -6.27
C GLY A 136 -6.45 27.96 -7.50
N THR A 137 -6.02 29.20 -7.78
CA THR A 137 -5.21 29.52 -8.98
C THR A 137 -3.70 29.42 -8.77
N ARG A 138 -3.24 29.52 -7.51
CA ARG A 138 -1.83 29.43 -7.12
C ARG A 138 -1.71 28.76 -5.76
N TRP A 139 -0.49 28.34 -5.43
CA TRP A 139 -0.15 27.81 -4.11
C TRP A 139 0.76 28.79 -3.37
N SER A 140 0.48 29.05 -2.09
CA SER A 140 1.35 29.83 -1.21
C SER A 140 1.23 29.35 0.22
N TYR A 141 2.37 28.99 0.81
CA TYR A 141 2.42 28.56 2.20
C TYR A 141 2.00 29.72 3.12
N SER A 142 0.87 29.57 3.82
CA SER A 142 0.27 30.58 4.69
C SER A 142 0.02 30.06 6.11
N ASP A 143 0.08 30.96 7.09
CA ASP A 143 -0.46 30.75 8.44
C ASP A 143 -1.87 31.34 8.57
N GLY A 144 -2.16 32.44 7.86
CA GLY A 144 -3.45 33.13 7.89
C GLY A 144 -4.62 32.31 7.36
N GLY A 145 -4.43 31.59 6.24
CA GLY A 145 -5.44 30.69 5.67
C GLY A 145 -5.83 29.56 6.64
N PRO A 146 -4.86 28.77 7.16
CA PRO A 146 -5.13 27.77 8.18
C PRO A 146 -5.76 28.34 9.46
N ASN A 147 -5.41 29.56 9.88
CA ASN A 147 -6.06 30.18 11.05
C ASN A 147 -7.53 30.52 10.80
N TRP A 148 -7.92 30.91 9.58
CA TRP A 148 -9.33 31.02 9.22
C TRP A 148 -10.05 29.66 9.21
N LEU A 149 -9.36 28.59 8.81
CA LEU A 149 -9.91 27.23 8.93
C LEU A 149 -10.16 26.86 10.40
N ALA A 150 -9.25 27.21 11.30
CA ALA A 150 -9.43 27.04 12.74
C ALA A 150 -10.64 27.81 13.27
N ASP A 151 -10.81 29.07 12.86
CA ASP A 151 -11.96 29.90 13.24
C ASP A 151 -13.28 29.28 12.76
N CYS A 152 -13.35 28.84 11.49
CA CYS A 152 -14.53 28.16 10.96
C CYS A 152 -14.87 26.88 11.73
N LEU A 153 -13.88 26.04 12.03
CA LEU A 153 -14.11 24.83 12.82
C LEU A 153 -14.56 25.16 14.26
N THR A 154 -14.00 26.21 14.86
CA THR A 154 -14.41 26.69 16.18
C THR A 154 -15.90 27.08 16.18
N VAL A 155 -16.36 27.81 15.16
CA VAL A 155 -17.78 28.20 15.02
C VAL A 155 -18.69 26.99 14.74
N LEU A 156 -18.29 26.08 13.84
CA LEU A 156 -19.09 24.89 13.50
C LEU A 156 -19.30 23.94 14.69
N TYR A 157 -18.35 23.90 15.61
CA TYR A 157 -18.45 23.13 16.85
C TYR A 157 -19.06 23.92 18.01
N GLY A 158 -18.96 25.24 18.01
CA GLY A 158 -19.42 26.08 19.11
C GLY A 158 -18.68 25.82 20.43
N ARG A 159 -17.44 25.30 20.37
CA ARG A 159 -16.60 24.99 21.54
C ARG A 159 -15.12 24.98 21.19
N ASP A 160 -14.28 24.98 22.21
CA ASP A 160 -12.82 24.96 22.07
C ASP A 160 -12.34 23.68 21.34
N LEU A 161 -11.52 23.87 20.31
CA LEU A 161 -10.94 22.77 19.53
C LEU A 161 -9.96 21.94 20.36
N GLU A 162 -9.22 22.51 21.31
CA GLU A 162 -8.33 21.71 22.17
C GLU A 162 -9.15 20.71 23.01
N ASP A 163 -10.22 21.17 23.63
CA ASP A 163 -11.11 20.32 24.43
C ASP A 163 -11.77 19.22 23.59
N LEU A 164 -12.26 19.59 22.41
CA LEU A 164 -12.84 18.65 21.45
C LEU A 164 -11.83 17.54 21.08
N LEU A 165 -10.59 17.90 20.77
CA LEU A 165 -9.57 16.94 20.36
C LEU A 165 -9.12 16.06 21.52
N PHE A 166 -9.00 16.58 22.75
CA PHE A 166 -8.72 15.74 23.92
C PHE A 166 -9.84 14.74 24.20
N GLU A 167 -11.09 15.17 24.09
CA GLU A 167 -12.25 14.29 24.30
C GLU A 167 -12.30 13.16 23.25
N ARG A 168 -12.12 13.50 21.97
CA ARG A 168 -12.47 12.58 20.87
C ARG A 168 -11.31 11.87 20.20
N ALA A 169 -10.09 12.38 20.31
CA ALA A 169 -8.93 11.84 19.60
C ALA A 169 -7.71 11.67 20.52
N PHE A 170 -7.19 12.75 21.11
CA PHE A 170 -5.94 12.72 21.87
C PHE A 170 -6.06 11.90 23.16
N GLY A 171 -7.12 12.08 23.95
CA GLY A 171 -7.37 11.26 25.14
C GLY A 171 -7.50 9.76 24.79
N PRO A 172 -8.33 9.39 23.80
CA PRO A 172 -8.40 8.00 23.31
C PRO A 172 -7.09 7.42 22.76
N LEU A 173 -6.16 8.25 22.30
CA LEU A 173 -4.79 7.83 21.91
C LEU A 173 -3.84 7.66 23.12
N GLY A 174 -4.30 8.00 24.32
CA GLY A 174 -3.49 8.01 25.54
C GLY A 174 -2.62 9.28 25.71
N ILE A 175 -2.89 10.33 24.92
CA ILE A 175 -2.18 11.60 25.05
C ILE A 175 -2.81 12.39 26.20
N THR A 176 -1.99 12.78 27.17
CA THR A 176 -2.45 13.62 28.27
C THR A 176 -2.16 15.09 27.98
N ARG A 177 -2.84 15.91 28.78
CA ARG A 177 -2.61 17.34 28.86
C ARG A 177 -1.17 17.70 29.32
N ASN A 178 -0.43 16.77 29.93
CA ASN A 178 1.00 16.98 30.19
C ASN A 178 1.87 16.70 28.96
N ASP A 179 1.43 15.83 28.06
CA ASP A 179 2.18 15.50 26.84
C ASP A 179 1.98 16.54 25.73
N LEU A 180 0.78 17.13 25.63
CA LEU A 180 0.41 18.09 24.59
C LEU A 180 -0.41 19.26 25.16
N ARG A 181 -0.11 20.46 24.69
CA ARG A 181 -0.81 21.72 24.98
C ARG A 181 -1.01 22.50 23.69
N TRP A 182 -2.19 23.03 23.47
CA TRP A 182 -2.42 24.08 22.48
C TRP A 182 -2.53 25.41 23.22
N ARG A 183 -1.79 26.44 22.80
CA ARG A 183 -2.01 27.79 23.34
C ARG A 183 -3.18 28.50 22.64
N PRO A 184 -3.75 29.56 23.24
CA PRO A 184 -4.61 30.50 22.54
C PRO A 184 -3.88 31.19 21.38
N HIS A 185 -4.65 31.74 20.45
CA HIS A 185 -4.15 32.47 19.28
C HIS A 185 -3.28 33.67 19.71
N ALA A 186 -2.07 33.80 19.14
CA ALA A 186 -1.13 34.85 19.55
C ALA A 186 -1.23 36.14 18.71
N TYR A 187 -1.76 36.04 17.49
CA TYR A 187 -1.76 37.15 16.52
C TYR A 187 -3.15 37.72 16.19
N ARG A 188 -4.19 37.26 16.89
CA ARG A 188 -5.60 37.66 16.78
C ARG A 188 -6.18 37.66 18.19
N GLU A 189 -7.41 38.13 18.35
CA GLU A 189 -8.10 38.11 19.64
C GLU A 189 -8.13 36.68 20.19
N PRO A 190 -7.87 36.49 21.50
CA PRO A 190 -7.71 35.16 22.10
C PRO A 190 -9.00 34.35 22.17
N ALA A 191 -10.15 34.98 21.89
CA ALA A 191 -11.45 34.33 21.84
C ALA A 191 -12.24 34.76 20.59
N LEU A 192 -12.99 33.81 20.02
CA LEU A 192 -13.97 34.03 18.97
C LEU A 192 -15.35 33.70 19.55
N ARG A 193 -16.24 34.68 19.64
CA ARG A 193 -17.61 34.52 20.20
C ARG A 193 -17.62 33.90 21.60
N GLY A 194 -16.67 34.32 22.45
CA GLY A 194 -16.51 33.82 23.82
C GLY A 194 -15.83 32.45 23.93
N ILE A 195 -15.50 31.79 22.81
CA ILE A 195 -14.80 30.50 22.79
C ILE A 195 -13.30 30.74 22.59
N PRO A 196 -12.39 30.05 23.30
CA PRO A 196 -10.96 30.14 23.05
C PRO A 196 -10.61 29.94 21.56
N ARG A 197 -9.92 30.93 20.98
CA ARG A 197 -9.47 30.87 19.59
C ARG A 197 -8.16 30.11 19.53
N ARG A 198 -8.13 29.01 18.77
CA ARG A 198 -6.92 28.23 18.49
C ARG A 198 -6.35 28.63 17.14
N GLU A 199 -5.03 28.55 17.00
CA GLU A 199 -4.36 28.89 15.73
C GLU A 199 -3.81 27.59 15.11
N PHE A 200 -4.10 27.33 13.84
CA PHE A 200 -3.52 26.20 13.11
C PHE A 200 -2.11 26.53 12.64
N GLY A 201 -1.82 27.81 12.37
CA GLY A 201 -0.52 28.26 11.86
C GLY A 201 0.66 27.84 12.74
N SER A 202 0.49 27.83 14.07
CA SER A 202 1.49 27.46 15.09
C SER A 202 0.80 27.19 16.44
N GLY A 203 1.54 26.96 17.53
CA GLY A 203 0.99 27.04 18.90
C GLY A 203 0.70 25.72 19.61
N VAL A 204 0.87 24.56 18.98
CA VAL A 204 0.95 23.28 19.71
C VAL A 204 2.36 23.08 20.26
N HIS A 205 2.42 22.81 21.56
CA HIS A 205 3.60 22.28 22.23
C HIS A 205 3.33 20.82 22.58
N ALA A 206 4.19 19.90 22.14
CA ALA A 206 4.05 18.49 22.50
C ALA A 206 5.40 17.80 22.65
N ASN A 207 5.38 16.66 23.32
CA ASN A 207 6.50 15.73 23.34
C ASN A 207 6.41 14.72 22.18
N VAL A 208 7.51 14.02 21.91
CA VAL A 208 7.59 13.13 20.74
C VAL A 208 6.75 11.86 20.87
N ASP A 209 6.38 11.46 22.09
CA ASP A 209 5.42 10.37 22.32
C ASP A 209 4.00 10.77 21.87
N ALA A 210 3.53 11.97 22.23
CA ALA A 210 2.25 12.49 21.73
C ALA A 210 2.24 12.63 20.20
N MET A 211 3.34 13.13 19.64
CA MET A 211 3.53 13.23 18.19
C MET A 211 3.44 11.86 17.50
N ALA A 212 4.12 10.83 18.04
CA ALA A 212 4.06 9.47 17.51
C ALA A 212 2.66 8.84 17.60
N ARG A 213 1.93 9.10 18.71
CA ARG A 213 0.54 8.66 18.87
C ARG A 213 -0.42 9.31 17.87
N ILE A 214 -0.21 10.59 17.54
CA ILE A 214 -0.94 11.24 16.45
C ILE A 214 -0.56 10.60 15.11
N GLY A 215 0.73 10.34 14.87
CA GLY A 215 1.18 9.57 13.69
C GLY A 215 0.50 8.20 13.58
N TRP A 216 0.27 7.50 14.70
CA TRP A 216 -0.44 6.23 14.75
C TRP A 216 -1.88 6.32 14.27
N LEU A 217 -2.60 7.39 14.63
CA LEU A 217 -3.97 7.62 14.14
C LEU A 217 -4.01 7.65 12.61
N PHE A 218 -3.07 8.35 11.98
CA PHE A 218 -2.98 8.44 10.53
C PHE A 218 -2.47 7.13 9.91
N LEU A 219 -1.48 6.47 10.54
CA LEU A 219 -0.99 5.16 10.10
C LEU A 219 -2.14 4.13 10.06
N ARG A 220 -3.01 4.15 11.06
CA ARG A 220 -4.18 3.27 11.19
C ARG A 220 -5.44 3.81 10.50
N GLN A 221 -5.27 4.63 9.46
CA GLN A 221 -6.37 5.10 8.61
C GLN A 221 -7.51 5.76 9.40
N GLY A 222 -7.17 6.51 10.46
CA GLY A 222 -8.14 7.23 11.28
C GLY A 222 -8.82 6.38 12.35
N ARG A 223 -8.35 5.16 12.64
CA ARG A 223 -8.97 4.26 13.62
C ARG A 223 -8.30 4.32 14.99
N ILE A 224 -9.12 4.28 16.04
CA ILE A 224 -8.71 4.09 17.44
C ILE A 224 -9.53 2.94 18.03
N GLY A 225 -8.88 1.88 18.50
CA GLY A 225 -9.53 0.77 19.23
C GLY A 225 -10.66 0.10 18.44
N GLY A 226 -10.50 0.00 17.11
CA GLY A 226 -11.48 -0.55 16.18
C GLY A 226 -12.52 0.46 15.70
N LYS A 227 -12.69 1.59 16.40
CA LYS A 227 -13.60 2.68 16.04
C LYS A 227 -12.98 3.60 14.98
N GLN A 228 -13.74 3.94 13.97
CA GLN A 228 -13.37 4.97 12.99
C GLN A 228 -13.56 6.36 13.62
N ILE A 229 -12.47 7.12 13.75
CA ILE A 229 -12.47 8.46 14.35
C ILE A 229 -12.39 9.53 13.26
N LEU A 230 -11.47 9.38 12.32
CA LEU A 230 -11.37 10.21 11.11
C LEU A 230 -11.81 9.38 9.90
N PRO A 231 -12.48 9.93 8.88
CA PRO A 231 -12.84 9.15 7.70
C PRO A 231 -11.58 8.59 7.01
N ALA A 232 -11.61 7.34 6.56
CA ALA A 232 -10.46 6.72 5.90
C ALA A 232 -10.07 7.52 4.63
N ASP A 233 -11.06 7.92 3.84
CA ASP A 233 -10.85 8.72 2.62
C ASP A 233 -10.21 10.08 2.92
N PHE A 234 -10.51 10.71 4.06
CA PHE A 234 -9.84 11.93 4.48
C PHE A 234 -8.35 11.70 4.77
N VAL A 235 -8.01 10.59 5.44
CA VAL A 235 -6.61 10.21 5.69
C VAL A 235 -5.90 9.87 4.38
N GLN A 236 -6.60 9.32 3.38
CA GLN A 236 -6.07 9.10 2.04
C GLN A 236 -5.84 10.41 1.28
N ASP A 237 -6.74 11.38 1.44
CA ASP A 237 -6.66 12.67 0.76
C ASP A 237 -5.45 13.51 1.21
N VAL A 238 -4.93 13.36 2.44
CA VAL A 238 -3.75 14.12 2.88
C VAL A 238 -2.47 13.77 2.10
N ARG A 239 -2.44 12.60 1.44
CA ARG A 239 -1.32 12.14 0.60
C ARG A 239 -1.62 12.23 -0.90
N ARG A 240 -2.80 12.74 -1.29
CA ARG A 240 -3.21 12.84 -2.69
C ARG A 240 -2.64 14.11 -3.31
N PRO A 241 -1.90 14.01 -4.43
CA PRO A 241 -1.46 15.19 -5.17
C PRO A 241 -2.65 16.06 -5.58
N ALA A 242 -2.56 17.36 -5.31
CA ALA A 242 -3.49 18.36 -5.82
C ALA A 242 -3.18 18.71 -7.28
N PRO A 243 -4.12 19.34 -8.03
CA PRO A 243 -3.84 19.90 -9.34
C PRO A 243 -2.61 20.81 -9.31
N GLU A 244 -1.76 20.70 -10.33
CA GLU A 244 -0.53 21.50 -10.42
C GLU A 244 -0.89 22.96 -10.70
N VAL A 245 -0.63 23.82 -9.72
CA VAL A 245 -0.80 25.27 -9.81
C VAL A 245 0.53 25.96 -9.53
N PRO A 246 0.79 27.15 -10.09
CA PRO A 246 2.04 27.88 -9.82
C PRO A 246 2.22 28.17 -8.34
N VAL A 247 3.43 27.93 -7.83
CA VAL A 247 3.83 28.26 -6.45
C VAL A 247 4.34 29.69 -6.42
N LEU A 248 3.81 30.51 -5.52
CA LEU A 248 4.17 31.93 -5.43
C LEU A 248 5.63 32.16 -5.00
N ARG A 249 6.14 31.29 -4.12
CA ARG A 249 7.48 31.33 -3.54
C ARG A 249 8.21 30.02 -3.79
N GLU A 250 8.43 29.70 -5.07
CA GLU A 250 9.10 28.47 -5.53
C GLU A 250 10.53 28.35 -4.98
N ASP A 251 11.19 29.48 -4.71
CA ASP A 251 12.51 29.57 -4.07
C ASP A 251 12.53 28.96 -2.66
N LEU A 252 11.45 29.12 -1.90
CA LEU A 252 11.33 28.60 -0.54
C LEU A 252 10.56 27.28 -0.48
N TYR A 253 9.67 27.03 -1.44
CA TYR A 253 8.74 25.89 -1.42
C TYR A 253 8.72 25.16 -2.77
N PRO A 254 9.86 24.60 -3.20
CA PRO A 254 10.00 24.05 -4.54
C PRO A 254 8.99 22.92 -4.79
N LYS A 255 8.18 23.08 -5.85
CA LYS A 255 7.14 22.13 -6.28
C LYS A 255 6.10 21.82 -5.19
N ALA A 256 5.89 22.73 -4.23
CA ALA A 256 5.06 22.44 -3.08
C ALA A 256 3.59 22.15 -3.43
N ALA A 257 3.05 22.75 -4.50
CA ALA A 257 1.71 22.44 -5.00
C ALA A 257 1.50 20.93 -5.29
N ALA A 258 2.53 20.25 -5.80
CA ALA A 258 2.50 18.82 -6.11
C ALA A 258 2.90 17.92 -4.93
N ARG A 259 3.27 18.51 -3.78
CA ARG A 259 3.89 17.83 -2.63
C ARG A 259 3.15 18.11 -1.31
N TYR A 260 1.98 18.73 -1.38
CA TYR A 260 1.21 19.18 -0.22
C TYR A 260 -0.27 18.85 -0.36
N GLY A 261 -0.85 18.23 0.67
CA GLY A 261 -2.25 17.83 0.71
C GLY A 261 -2.83 18.05 2.10
N LEU A 262 -3.91 18.83 2.20
CA LEU A 262 -4.68 19.07 3.44
C LEU A 262 -3.81 19.32 4.68
N LEU A 263 -2.89 20.28 4.60
CA LEU A 263 -1.93 20.65 5.65
C LEU A 263 -0.85 19.62 6.01
N TRP A 264 -0.63 18.63 5.15
CA TRP A 264 0.46 17.65 5.22
C TRP A 264 1.38 17.75 3.99
N TRP A 265 2.67 17.53 4.18
CA TRP A 265 3.62 17.27 3.10
C TRP A 265 3.58 15.79 2.72
N HIS A 266 3.84 15.43 1.47
CA HIS A 266 3.84 14.02 1.04
C HIS A 266 4.83 13.71 -0.08
N ASN A 267 5.29 12.45 -0.13
CA ASN A 267 6.26 11.97 -1.11
C ASN A 267 5.64 11.32 -2.36
N ALA A 268 4.33 11.47 -2.59
CA ALA A 268 3.68 10.91 -3.79
C ALA A 268 4.32 11.40 -5.10
N GLY A 269 4.86 12.62 -5.14
CA GLY A 269 5.59 13.14 -6.30
C GLY A 269 7.04 12.65 -6.41
N GLY A 270 7.54 11.91 -5.42
CA GLY A 270 8.92 11.45 -5.36
C GLY A 270 9.96 12.54 -5.10
N GLY A 271 9.62 13.53 -4.26
CA GLY A 271 10.57 14.56 -3.86
C GLY A 271 11.73 14.05 -3.02
N LEU A 272 11.53 12.93 -2.30
CA LEU A 272 12.56 12.07 -1.74
C LEU A 272 12.66 10.81 -2.62
N PRO A 273 13.65 10.70 -3.50
CA PRO A 273 13.69 9.65 -4.52
C PRO A 273 13.75 8.23 -3.90
N ASP A 274 14.54 8.03 -2.86
CA ASP A 274 14.80 6.71 -2.23
C ASP A 274 13.87 6.38 -1.04
N PHE A 275 12.98 7.32 -0.71
CA PHE A 275 12.01 7.16 0.37
C PHE A 275 10.65 6.71 -0.17
N PRO A 276 9.85 5.91 0.58
CA PRO A 276 8.56 5.45 0.12
C PRO A 276 7.65 6.57 -0.37
N ARG A 277 6.95 6.26 -1.44
CA ARG A 277 6.07 7.20 -2.13
C ARG A 277 4.78 7.50 -1.37
N ASP A 278 4.36 6.56 -0.54
CA ASP A 278 3.19 6.69 0.30
C ASP A 278 3.47 7.41 1.62
N ALA A 279 4.72 7.85 1.84
CA ALA A 279 5.12 8.63 3.00
C ALA A 279 4.51 10.04 2.98
N PHE A 280 4.12 10.52 4.15
CA PHE A 280 3.64 11.88 4.38
C PHE A 280 4.04 12.36 5.77
N TRP A 281 4.15 13.68 5.94
CA TRP A 281 4.64 14.25 7.19
C TRP A 281 4.13 15.66 7.49
N SER A 282 4.07 15.97 8.78
CA SER A 282 4.03 17.34 9.26
C SER A 282 5.44 17.92 9.25
N TRP A 283 5.59 19.23 9.01
CA TRP A 283 6.90 19.89 9.05
C TRP A 283 6.82 21.26 9.71
N GLY A 284 7.29 21.31 10.95
CA GLY A 284 7.49 22.52 11.74
C GLY A 284 8.87 23.11 11.53
N LEU A 285 9.00 24.42 11.79
CA LEU A 285 10.31 25.05 11.94
C LEU A 285 11.15 24.27 12.98
N TYR A 286 12.47 24.23 12.77
CA TYR A 286 13.41 23.37 13.48
C TYR A 286 13.25 21.87 13.18
N ASP A 287 12.62 21.54 12.06
CA ASP A 287 12.41 20.17 11.59
C ASP A 287 11.64 19.34 12.64
N SER A 288 10.62 19.95 13.23
CA SER A 288 9.66 19.24 14.09
C SER A 288 8.74 18.40 13.20
N LEU A 289 8.89 17.08 13.22
CA LEU A 289 8.32 16.16 12.23
C LEU A 289 7.45 15.10 12.89
N ILE A 290 6.28 14.84 12.28
CA ILE A 290 5.53 13.59 12.40
C ILE A 290 5.56 12.98 11.01
N VAL A 291 6.41 11.97 10.79
CA VAL A 291 6.47 11.22 9.53
C VAL A 291 5.69 9.93 9.68
N VAL A 292 4.84 9.63 8.71
CA VAL A 292 4.08 8.40 8.62
C VAL A 292 4.39 7.73 7.30
N VAL A 293 4.74 6.46 7.35
CA VAL A 293 5.03 5.64 6.17
C VAL A 293 4.18 4.38 6.24
N PRO A 294 2.97 4.40 5.65
CA PRO A 294 1.99 3.32 5.76
C PRO A 294 2.53 1.96 5.35
N SER A 295 3.18 1.90 4.19
CA SER A 295 3.78 0.68 3.66
C SER A 295 4.73 0.06 4.69
N MET A 296 5.43 0.88 5.48
CA MET A 296 6.49 0.44 6.40
C MET A 296 5.94 0.13 7.78
N GLU A 297 4.66 0.41 8.06
CA GLU A 297 4.15 0.53 9.42
C GLU A 297 5.07 1.38 10.32
N LEU A 298 5.61 2.47 9.76
CA LEU A 298 6.64 3.29 10.37
C LEU A 298 6.11 4.68 10.71
N ILE A 299 6.46 5.14 11.90
CA ILE A 299 6.26 6.51 12.37
C ILE A 299 7.60 7.04 12.86
N VAL A 300 7.96 8.25 12.45
CA VAL A 300 9.11 8.98 12.99
C VAL A 300 8.59 10.28 13.59
N ALA A 301 8.75 10.44 14.90
CA ALA A 301 8.47 11.68 15.61
C ALA A 301 9.79 12.33 16.02
N ARG A 302 9.99 13.61 15.71
CA ARG A 302 11.18 14.37 16.08
C ARG A 302 10.82 15.80 16.46
N ALA A 303 11.40 16.32 17.53
CA ALA A 303 11.35 17.74 17.86
C ALA A 303 12.61 18.21 18.60
N GLY A 304 13.06 19.44 18.35
CA GLY A 304 14.30 19.99 18.90
C GLY A 304 14.90 21.09 18.02
N PRO A 305 16.21 21.36 18.13
CA PRO A 305 16.94 22.22 17.20
C PRO A 305 16.82 21.74 15.75
N GLY A 306 16.99 22.62 14.76
CA GLY A 306 16.91 22.25 13.33
C GLY A 306 17.99 21.23 12.92
N LEU A 307 17.70 20.41 11.91
CA LEU A 307 18.67 19.52 11.27
C LEU A 307 19.67 20.31 10.41
N SER A 308 19.28 21.49 9.93
CA SER A 308 20.14 22.43 9.21
C SER A 308 19.76 23.88 9.49
N GLU A 309 20.63 24.81 9.11
CA GLU A 309 20.36 26.26 9.20
C GLU A 309 19.43 26.78 8.10
N ALA A 310 19.23 26.00 7.02
CA ALA A 310 18.35 26.35 5.92
C ALA A 310 16.89 26.45 6.37
N ARG A 311 16.09 27.26 5.66
CA ARG A 311 14.67 27.52 5.99
C ARG A 311 13.71 27.28 4.84
N ASP A 312 14.19 26.74 3.73
CA ASP A 312 13.37 26.24 2.63
C ASP A 312 12.61 24.95 3.01
N ALA A 313 11.70 24.52 2.14
CA ALA A 313 11.04 23.22 2.20
C ALA A 313 11.63 22.25 1.15
N ASP A 314 12.96 22.27 0.98
CA ASP A 314 13.63 21.26 0.16
C ASP A 314 13.67 19.93 0.92
N PHE A 315 13.00 18.92 0.34
CA PHE A 315 12.88 17.60 0.93
C PHE A 315 14.25 16.93 1.12
N GLY A 316 15.25 17.24 0.31
CA GLY A 316 16.61 16.67 0.43
C GLY A 316 17.22 16.84 1.83
N ARG A 317 16.77 17.86 2.59
CA ARG A 317 17.20 18.10 3.98
C ARG A 317 16.74 17.03 4.96
N LEU A 318 15.70 16.28 4.63
CA LEU A 318 15.19 15.20 5.46
C LEU A 318 15.91 13.88 5.19
N GLU A 319 16.58 13.73 4.04
CA GLU A 319 17.28 12.50 3.65
C GLU A 319 18.28 12.00 4.70
N PRO A 320 19.14 12.84 5.31
CA PRO A 320 20.10 12.38 6.31
C PRO A 320 19.47 11.80 7.57
N LEU A 321 18.21 12.17 7.88
CA LEU A 321 17.44 11.59 8.98
C LEU A 321 16.64 10.37 8.51
N LEU A 322 15.91 10.51 7.41
CA LEU A 322 14.88 9.55 7.01
C LEU A 322 15.45 8.32 6.30
N ASN A 323 16.46 8.46 5.43
CA ASN A 323 17.01 7.33 4.68
C ASN A 323 17.66 6.30 5.61
N PRO A 324 18.50 6.67 6.60
CA PRO A 324 19.04 5.70 7.55
C PRO A 324 17.97 4.98 8.37
N ILE A 325 16.89 5.67 8.75
CA ILE A 325 15.77 5.06 9.47
C ILE A 325 15.02 4.07 8.56
N ALA A 326 14.74 4.43 7.31
CA ALA A 326 14.11 3.54 6.35
C ALA A 326 14.98 2.32 6.06
N ASP A 327 16.29 2.48 5.90
CA ASP A 327 17.22 1.37 5.67
C ASP A 327 17.35 0.47 6.91
N MET A 328 17.39 1.05 8.11
CA MET A 328 17.33 0.30 9.36
C MET A 328 16.07 -0.57 9.43
N VAL A 329 14.92 -0.01 9.06
CA VAL A 329 13.63 -0.72 9.09
C VAL A 329 13.50 -1.76 7.97
N ARG A 330 14.03 -1.47 6.78
CA ARG A 330 14.05 -2.39 5.63
C ARG A 330 15.08 -3.52 5.78
N GLY A 331 16.07 -3.35 6.67
CA GLY A 331 17.28 -4.17 6.70
C GLY A 331 18.22 -3.87 5.52
N PRO A 332 19.42 -4.46 5.46
CA PRO A 332 20.30 -4.33 4.30
C PRO A 332 19.71 -5.05 3.06
N LEU A 333 20.12 -4.63 1.86
CA LEU A 333 19.97 -5.48 0.67
C LEU A 333 20.66 -6.82 0.93
N ARG A 334 20.09 -7.92 0.46
CA ARG A 334 20.66 -9.25 0.66
C ARG A 334 21.83 -9.50 -0.32
N GLY A 335 22.03 -8.62 -1.30
CA GLY A 335 23.12 -8.74 -2.28
C GLY A 335 22.88 -9.87 -3.27
N LEU A 336 21.61 -10.19 -3.51
CA LEU A 336 21.20 -11.28 -4.40
C LEU A 336 21.49 -10.90 -5.85
N ARG A 337 21.93 -11.89 -6.61
CA ARG A 337 22.12 -11.78 -8.04
C ARG A 337 21.05 -12.63 -8.74
N PRO A 338 20.63 -12.24 -9.96
CA PRO A 338 19.75 -13.10 -10.73
C PRO A 338 20.43 -14.48 -10.95
N PRO A 339 19.71 -15.59 -10.73
CA PRO A 339 20.29 -16.94 -10.79
C PRO A 339 20.58 -17.44 -12.22
N TYR A 340 20.15 -16.70 -13.26
CA TYR A 340 20.29 -17.08 -14.67
C TYR A 340 20.92 -15.96 -15.51
N PRO A 341 21.58 -16.29 -16.64
CA PRO A 341 22.13 -15.31 -17.56
C PRO A 341 21.07 -14.32 -18.08
N PRO A 342 21.44 -13.10 -18.49
CA PRO A 342 20.51 -12.16 -19.11
C PRO A 342 19.86 -12.73 -20.38
N SER A 343 18.58 -12.39 -20.60
CA SER A 343 17.86 -12.75 -21.82
C SER A 343 18.54 -12.14 -23.04
N ARG A 344 18.56 -12.91 -24.14
CA ARG A 344 19.03 -12.45 -25.45
C ARG A 344 17.93 -11.78 -26.28
N ILE A 345 16.68 -11.84 -25.82
CA ILE A 345 15.51 -11.34 -26.55
C ILE A 345 15.02 -10.03 -25.91
N ALA A 346 15.01 -9.96 -24.58
CA ALA A 346 14.61 -8.78 -23.84
C ALA A 346 15.83 -8.11 -23.16
N GLY A 347 15.95 -6.80 -23.36
CA GLY A 347 17.07 -5.96 -22.93
C GLY A 347 16.91 -5.41 -21.53
N ASP A 348 15.75 -4.83 -21.32
CA ASP A 348 15.37 -4.03 -20.17
C ASP A 348 13.83 -3.96 -20.10
N VAL A 349 13.29 -3.62 -18.93
CA VAL A 349 11.84 -3.51 -18.69
C VAL A 349 11.50 -2.07 -18.32
N GLY A 350 10.74 -1.40 -19.19
CA GLY A 350 10.17 -0.09 -18.92
C GLY A 350 8.87 -0.22 -18.12
N TRP A 351 8.89 0.14 -16.85
CA TRP A 351 7.69 0.17 -16.01
C TRP A 351 6.94 1.50 -16.18
N ALA A 352 5.61 1.42 -16.28
CA ALA A 352 4.80 2.63 -16.11
C ALA A 352 4.99 3.21 -14.71
N ASP A 353 4.83 4.52 -14.56
CA ASP A 353 4.98 5.20 -13.27
C ASP A 353 4.05 4.55 -12.22
N TYR A 354 4.56 4.26 -11.02
CA TYR A 354 3.80 3.57 -9.98
C TYR A 354 2.50 4.31 -9.58
N ARG A 355 2.40 5.63 -9.82
CA ARG A 355 1.16 6.41 -9.62
C ARG A 355 0.04 6.03 -10.58
N THR A 356 0.38 5.38 -11.69
CA THR A 356 -0.59 4.90 -12.70
C THR A 356 -1.12 3.51 -12.40
N ILE A 357 -0.66 2.87 -11.32
CA ILE A 357 -1.18 1.55 -10.90
C ILE A 357 -2.66 1.70 -10.56
N VAL A 358 -3.50 0.95 -11.29
CA VAL A 358 -4.92 0.84 -11.00
C VAL A 358 -5.08 -0.18 -9.87
N ARG A 359 -5.69 0.25 -8.75
CA ARG A 359 -5.95 -0.61 -7.59
C ARG A 359 -7.44 -0.74 -7.35
N MET A 360 -7.91 -1.98 -7.28
CA MET A 360 -9.29 -2.31 -6.92
C MET A 360 -9.31 -3.40 -5.84
N ALA A 361 -10.49 -3.72 -5.34
CA ALA A 361 -10.69 -4.82 -4.39
C ALA A 361 -9.82 -4.72 -3.10
N GLN A 362 -9.55 -3.49 -2.63
CA GLN A 362 -8.67 -3.22 -1.49
C GLN A 362 -9.03 -4.05 -0.24
N GLY A 363 -8.01 -4.56 0.44
CA GLY A 363 -8.14 -5.51 1.54
C GLY A 363 -8.33 -6.96 1.09
N SER A 364 -7.95 -7.32 -0.14
CA SER A 364 -7.96 -8.70 -0.64
C SER A 364 -6.62 -9.04 -1.29
N ASP A 365 -6.08 -10.22 -1.00
CA ASP A 365 -4.78 -10.68 -1.52
C ASP A 365 -4.93 -11.83 -2.51
N ASN A 366 -3.80 -12.25 -3.09
CA ASN A 366 -3.67 -13.52 -3.81
C ASN A 366 -4.62 -13.71 -5.03
N TRP A 367 -4.14 -13.39 -6.24
CA TRP A 367 -4.94 -13.31 -7.47
C TRP A 367 -4.52 -14.31 -8.57
N PRO A 368 -4.64 -15.64 -8.39
CA PRO A 368 -4.49 -16.55 -9.52
C PRO A 368 -5.60 -16.31 -10.54
N MET A 369 -5.28 -16.37 -11.83
CA MET A 369 -6.24 -16.04 -12.87
C MET A 369 -6.03 -16.77 -14.18
N THR A 370 -7.05 -16.74 -15.03
CA THR A 370 -7.08 -17.42 -16.32
C THR A 370 -8.03 -16.73 -17.30
N TRP A 371 -7.78 -16.87 -18.61
CA TRP A 371 -8.64 -16.34 -19.67
C TRP A 371 -9.73 -17.37 -20.03
N GLY A 372 -10.98 -17.00 -19.75
CA GLY A 372 -12.16 -17.82 -19.98
C GLY A 372 -12.62 -17.90 -21.44
N ASP A 373 -13.49 -18.86 -21.69
CA ASP A 373 -14.12 -19.13 -22.99
C ASP A 373 -15.07 -18.02 -23.47
N ASP A 374 -15.59 -17.22 -22.54
CA ASP A 374 -16.51 -16.10 -22.76
C ASP A 374 -15.81 -14.74 -22.91
N ASP A 375 -14.51 -14.76 -23.17
CA ASP A 375 -13.65 -13.58 -23.31
C ASP A 375 -13.44 -12.75 -22.03
N ALA A 376 -13.81 -13.29 -20.88
CA ALA A 376 -13.48 -12.69 -19.60
C ALA A 376 -12.26 -13.34 -18.96
N GLN A 377 -11.66 -12.65 -17.99
CA GLN A 377 -10.75 -13.27 -17.06
C GLN A 377 -11.52 -13.76 -15.82
N TYR A 378 -11.14 -14.93 -15.34
CA TYR A 378 -11.61 -15.45 -14.05
C TYR A 378 -10.45 -15.40 -13.07
N THR A 379 -10.73 -15.03 -11.83
CA THR A 379 -9.75 -15.00 -10.75
C THR A 379 -10.36 -15.49 -9.44
N ALA A 380 -9.49 -15.92 -8.52
CA ALA A 380 -9.84 -16.10 -7.12
C ALA A 380 -9.08 -15.08 -6.27
N TYR A 381 -9.57 -14.80 -5.07
CA TYR A 381 -8.91 -13.95 -4.08
C TYR A 381 -8.87 -14.61 -2.70
N GLY A 382 -7.88 -14.23 -1.91
CA GLY A 382 -7.70 -14.66 -0.53
C GLY A 382 -7.81 -13.51 0.47
N ASP A 383 -7.99 -13.89 1.73
CA ASP A 383 -8.05 -13.04 2.92
C ASP A 383 -8.74 -11.68 2.71
N GLY A 384 -9.90 -11.67 2.05
CA GLY A 384 -10.51 -10.42 1.64
C GLY A 384 -11.97 -10.49 1.27
N TRP A 385 -12.45 -9.41 0.70
CA TRP A 385 -13.87 -9.18 0.40
C TRP A 385 -14.16 -9.04 -1.11
N GLY A 386 -13.11 -9.06 -1.94
CA GLY A 386 -13.20 -8.91 -3.38
C GLY A 386 -13.47 -7.48 -3.85
N PHE A 387 -14.03 -7.38 -5.05
CA PHE A 387 -14.39 -6.13 -5.72
C PHE A 387 -15.60 -5.46 -5.08
N ASP A 388 -15.88 -4.21 -5.45
CA ASP A 388 -17.12 -3.55 -5.03
C ASP A 388 -18.31 -3.99 -5.92
N PRO A 389 -19.50 -4.24 -5.36
CA PRO A 389 -19.79 -4.28 -3.92
C PRO A 389 -19.11 -5.47 -3.24
N LYS A 390 -18.47 -5.18 -2.10
CA LYS A 390 -17.77 -6.14 -1.24
C LYS A 390 -18.69 -7.30 -0.87
N THR A 391 -18.12 -8.50 -0.73
CA THR A 391 -18.83 -9.61 -0.10
C THR A 391 -19.19 -9.27 1.35
N PRO A 392 -20.27 -9.83 1.93
CA PRO A 392 -20.72 -9.49 3.28
C PRO A 392 -19.74 -9.88 4.39
N GLU A 393 -18.84 -10.81 4.11
CA GLU A 393 -17.88 -11.36 5.08
C GLU A 393 -16.55 -11.64 4.40
N LYS A 394 -15.48 -11.68 5.20
CA LYS A 394 -14.13 -11.97 4.70
C LYS A 394 -14.03 -13.44 4.29
N LEU A 395 -13.46 -13.69 3.12
CA LEU A 395 -13.25 -15.03 2.58
C LEU A 395 -11.76 -15.35 2.48
N SER A 396 -11.41 -16.59 2.81
CA SER A 396 -10.07 -17.14 2.52
C SER A 396 -9.96 -17.63 1.07
N ILE A 397 -11.10 -17.94 0.44
CA ILE A 397 -11.25 -18.13 -1.01
C ILE A 397 -12.56 -17.47 -1.44
N GLY A 398 -12.45 -16.41 -2.23
CA GLY A 398 -13.55 -15.87 -3.02
C GLY A 398 -13.21 -15.91 -4.51
N PHE A 399 -14.20 -15.64 -5.37
CA PHE A 399 -14.05 -15.70 -6.83
C PHE A 399 -14.55 -14.41 -7.46
N ALA A 400 -13.95 -14.03 -8.58
CA ALA A 400 -14.37 -12.87 -9.36
C ALA A 400 -14.18 -13.09 -10.85
N LYS A 401 -14.99 -12.37 -11.62
CA LYS A 401 -14.88 -12.20 -13.06
C LYS A 401 -14.32 -10.80 -13.32
N VAL A 402 -13.34 -10.69 -14.21
CA VAL A 402 -12.73 -9.44 -14.65
C VAL A 402 -12.94 -9.27 -16.15
N THR A 403 -13.45 -8.11 -16.56
CA THR A 403 -13.76 -7.78 -17.95
C THR A 403 -13.21 -6.40 -18.32
N GLY A 404 -12.90 -6.20 -19.60
CA GLY A 404 -12.40 -4.93 -20.11
C GLY A 404 -10.87 -4.84 -20.19
N PRO A 405 -10.36 -3.69 -20.67
CA PRO A 405 -8.94 -3.45 -20.84
C PRO A 405 -8.24 -3.17 -19.49
N PRO A 406 -6.91 -3.34 -19.39
CA PRO A 406 -6.17 -3.20 -18.13
C PRO A 406 -6.24 -1.81 -17.48
N GLU A 407 -6.53 -0.76 -18.25
CA GLU A 407 -6.66 0.61 -17.73
C GLU A 407 -8.08 0.94 -17.25
N GLN A 408 -9.10 0.17 -17.64
CA GLN A 408 -10.52 0.45 -17.39
C GLN A 408 -11.33 -0.84 -17.12
N PHE A 409 -10.72 -1.81 -16.46
CA PHE A 409 -11.38 -3.09 -16.20
C PHE A 409 -12.47 -2.94 -15.13
N GLU A 410 -13.45 -3.84 -15.19
CA GLU A 410 -14.46 -4.05 -14.18
C GLU A 410 -14.25 -5.42 -13.53
N GLY A 411 -14.38 -5.50 -12.21
CA GLY A 411 -14.33 -6.75 -11.47
C GLY A 411 -15.65 -6.99 -10.74
N ILE A 412 -16.22 -8.20 -10.90
CA ILE A 412 -17.49 -8.59 -10.30
C ILE A 412 -17.28 -9.86 -9.48
N ASN A 413 -17.67 -9.83 -8.21
CA ASN A 413 -17.61 -11.00 -7.33
C ASN A 413 -18.59 -12.10 -7.80
N ILE A 414 -18.10 -13.33 -7.90
CA ILE A 414 -18.91 -14.52 -8.18
C ILE A 414 -19.24 -15.19 -6.85
N ARG A 415 -20.51 -15.15 -6.45
CA ARG A 415 -20.96 -15.85 -5.24
C ARG A 415 -21.14 -17.33 -5.50
N THR A 416 -20.48 -18.17 -4.71
CA THR A 416 -20.56 -19.63 -4.88
C THR A 416 -20.64 -20.38 -3.54
N PRO A 417 -21.76 -21.06 -3.24
CA PRO A 417 -21.94 -21.76 -1.96
C PRO A 417 -21.03 -22.98 -1.81
N THR A 418 -20.56 -23.57 -2.91
CA THR A 418 -19.70 -24.77 -2.90
C THR A 418 -18.22 -24.43 -3.02
N GLY A 419 -17.89 -23.25 -3.56
CA GLY A 419 -16.52 -22.80 -3.79
C GLY A 419 -15.95 -21.95 -2.65
N GLU A 420 -16.73 -21.01 -2.12
CA GLU A 420 -16.25 -20.04 -1.13
C GLU A 420 -15.71 -20.75 0.13
N ARG A 421 -14.63 -20.21 0.70
CA ARG A 421 -14.05 -20.69 1.95
C ARG A 421 -13.81 -19.53 2.90
N LYS A 422 -13.93 -19.83 4.19
CA LYS A 422 -13.64 -18.92 5.29
C LYS A 422 -12.36 -19.35 5.99
N GLY A 423 -11.75 -18.41 6.70
CA GLY A 423 -10.51 -18.60 7.43
C GLY A 423 -9.60 -17.39 7.26
N ASP A 424 -8.47 -17.40 7.97
CA ASP A 424 -7.52 -16.29 7.96
C ASP A 424 -6.09 -16.80 7.76
N GLY A 425 -5.34 -16.15 6.88
CA GLY A 425 -3.91 -16.34 6.71
C GLY A 425 -3.56 -17.78 6.33
N ARG A 426 -2.65 -18.40 7.10
CA ARG A 426 -2.20 -19.78 6.90
C ARG A 426 -3.19 -20.85 7.39
N HIS A 427 -4.25 -20.44 8.10
CA HIS A 427 -5.20 -21.35 8.72
C HIS A 427 -6.44 -21.59 7.85
N GLY A 428 -6.70 -20.74 6.85
CA GLY A 428 -7.76 -20.94 5.86
C GLY A 428 -7.23 -21.60 4.57
N PRO A 429 -8.05 -22.43 3.87
CA PRO A 429 -7.78 -22.81 2.48
C PRO A 429 -7.55 -21.57 1.62
N LYS A 430 -6.63 -21.63 0.65
CA LYS A 430 -6.35 -20.51 -0.28
C LYS A 430 -6.18 -20.99 -1.71
N ALA A 431 -6.60 -20.19 -2.67
CA ALA A 431 -6.37 -20.43 -4.09
C ALA A 431 -4.89 -20.21 -4.45
N SER A 432 -4.23 -21.16 -5.12
CA SER A 432 -2.82 -21.03 -5.57
C SER A 432 -2.70 -20.86 -7.08
N GLY A 433 -3.59 -21.49 -7.85
CA GLY A 433 -3.60 -21.45 -9.30
C GLY A 433 -5.00 -21.67 -9.84
N LEU A 434 -5.36 -20.96 -10.91
CA LEU A 434 -6.66 -21.07 -11.57
C LEU A 434 -6.41 -21.23 -13.07
N LEU A 435 -7.16 -22.11 -13.73
CA LEU A 435 -7.04 -22.38 -15.15
C LEU A 435 -8.41 -22.64 -15.75
N MET A 436 -8.74 -22.07 -16.91
CA MET A 436 -9.83 -22.56 -17.75
C MET A 436 -9.26 -23.37 -18.91
N ALA A 437 -9.72 -24.62 -19.05
CA ALA A 437 -9.39 -25.48 -20.17
C ALA A 437 -10.60 -26.31 -20.57
N GLY A 438 -10.92 -26.35 -21.87
CA GLY A 438 -12.09 -27.08 -22.36
C GLY A 438 -13.43 -26.59 -21.79
N GLY A 439 -13.54 -25.30 -21.44
CA GLY A 439 -14.74 -24.72 -20.83
C GLY A 439 -14.91 -25.00 -19.34
N VAL A 440 -13.94 -25.66 -18.71
CA VAL A 440 -13.97 -26.02 -17.28
C VAL A 440 -12.91 -25.20 -16.54
N LEU A 441 -13.30 -24.58 -15.44
CA LEU A 441 -12.36 -23.96 -14.50
C LEU A 441 -11.77 -25.02 -13.58
N TYR A 442 -10.46 -24.99 -13.38
CA TYR A 442 -9.70 -25.84 -12.48
C TYR A 442 -8.94 -24.97 -11.49
N LEU A 443 -9.03 -25.30 -10.21
CA LEU A 443 -8.44 -24.56 -9.11
C LEU A 443 -7.51 -25.46 -8.31
N TRP A 444 -6.27 -25.01 -8.13
CA TRP A 444 -5.40 -25.53 -7.10
C TRP A 444 -5.63 -24.78 -5.79
N THR A 445 -5.93 -25.52 -4.73
CA THR A 445 -6.19 -24.98 -3.39
C THR A 445 -5.18 -25.47 -2.37
N ARG A 446 -4.37 -24.57 -1.82
CA ARG A 446 -3.44 -24.86 -0.72
C ARG A 446 -4.11 -24.83 0.66
N ASN A 447 -3.34 -25.19 1.69
CA ASN A 447 -3.76 -25.25 3.10
C ASN A 447 -4.91 -26.25 3.34
N THR A 448 -4.99 -27.27 2.51
CA THR A 448 -5.97 -28.36 2.61
C THR A 448 -5.28 -29.63 3.13
N GLY A 449 -4.23 -29.49 3.95
CA GLY A 449 -3.30 -30.57 4.28
C GLY A 449 -2.08 -30.63 3.35
N ASN A 450 -2.21 -30.09 2.14
CA ASN A 450 -1.13 -29.61 1.26
C ASN A 450 -1.83 -28.87 0.10
N ALA A 451 -1.99 -29.48 -1.09
CA ALA A 451 -2.76 -28.93 -2.20
C ALA A 451 -3.84 -29.89 -2.74
N GLN A 452 -5.06 -29.38 -2.91
CA GLN A 452 -6.25 -30.09 -3.40
C GLN A 452 -6.76 -29.45 -4.69
N LEU A 453 -7.14 -30.27 -5.66
CA LEU A 453 -7.76 -29.82 -6.91
C LEU A 453 -9.27 -29.62 -6.72
N ALA A 454 -9.82 -28.58 -7.36
CA ALA A 454 -11.25 -28.39 -7.53
C ALA A 454 -11.57 -27.99 -8.98
N TRP A 455 -12.80 -28.15 -9.41
CA TRP A 455 -13.23 -27.72 -10.74
C TRP A 455 -14.67 -27.23 -10.78
N SER A 456 -14.97 -26.41 -11.79
CA SER A 456 -16.28 -25.83 -12.05
C SER A 456 -16.59 -25.88 -13.54
N GLU A 457 -17.74 -26.46 -13.89
CA GLU A 457 -18.23 -26.60 -15.27
C GLU A 457 -19.23 -25.48 -15.64
N ASP A 458 -19.49 -24.55 -14.73
CA ASP A 458 -20.50 -23.50 -14.85
C ASP A 458 -19.92 -22.10 -14.57
N ARG A 459 -18.65 -21.90 -14.96
CA ARG A 459 -17.91 -20.64 -14.84
C ARG A 459 -17.85 -20.11 -13.39
N GLY A 460 -17.66 -21.02 -12.44
CA GLY A 460 -17.35 -20.72 -11.04
C GLY A 460 -18.57 -20.63 -10.14
N ARG A 461 -19.78 -20.91 -10.63
CA ARG A 461 -21.02 -20.85 -9.83
C ARG A 461 -21.09 -22.03 -8.85
N THR A 462 -20.70 -23.22 -9.29
CA THR A 462 -20.56 -24.40 -8.44
C THR A 462 -19.19 -25.07 -8.62
N TRP A 463 -18.73 -25.75 -7.58
CA TRP A 463 -17.39 -26.33 -7.50
C TRP A 463 -17.45 -27.75 -6.94
N ALA A 464 -16.85 -28.68 -7.67
CA ALA A 464 -16.54 -30.03 -7.21
C ALA A 464 -15.08 -30.08 -6.73
N TRP A 465 -14.83 -30.89 -5.70
CA TRP A 465 -13.53 -30.99 -5.04
C TRP A 465 -13.00 -32.41 -5.16
N ALA A 466 -11.74 -32.55 -5.56
CA ALA A 466 -11.07 -33.84 -5.61
C ALA A 466 -11.05 -34.49 -4.22
N ASP A 467 -11.24 -35.81 -4.17
CA ASP A 467 -11.06 -36.63 -2.96
C ASP A 467 -9.58 -36.91 -2.65
N TRP A 468 -8.67 -36.49 -3.54
CA TRP A 468 -7.23 -36.63 -3.42
C TRP A 468 -6.51 -35.29 -3.29
N ARG A 469 -5.26 -35.36 -2.83
CA ARG A 469 -4.36 -34.21 -2.64
C ARG A 469 -2.94 -34.59 -3.06
N LEU A 470 -2.15 -33.62 -3.52
CA LEU A 470 -0.69 -33.77 -3.52
C LEU A 470 -0.24 -33.76 -2.06
N SER A 471 0.83 -34.45 -1.68
CA SER A 471 1.16 -34.62 -0.23
C SER A 471 2.63 -34.49 0.14
N VAL A 472 3.56 -34.40 -0.82
CA VAL A 472 5.01 -34.36 -0.53
C VAL A 472 5.63 -32.99 -0.80
N SER A 473 5.42 -32.45 -2.00
CA SER A 473 5.84 -31.13 -2.47
C SER A 473 4.60 -30.35 -2.91
N PHE A 474 4.72 -29.40 -3.82
CA PHE A 474 3.56 -28.72 -4.42
C PHE A 474 2.65 -27.97 -3.43
N GLY A 475 3.22 -27.32 -2.41
CA GLY A 475 2.50 -26.51 -1.42
C GLY A 475 1.81 -25.28 -2.01
N HIS A 476 2.27 -24.81 -3.17
CA HIS A 476 1.64 -23.71 -3.90
C HIS A 476 1.66 -23.99 -5.41
N PRO A 477 0.79 -24.90 -5.90
CA PRO A 477 0.74 -25.19 -7.32
C PRO A 477 0.04 -24.06 -8.08
N ALA A 478 0.65 -23.64 -9.18
CA ALA A 478 0.14 -22.63 -10.10
C ALA A 478 0.18 -23.17 -11.54
N PHE A 479 -0.92 -23.03 -12.26
CA PHE A 479 -1.00 -23.47 -13.65
C PHE A 479 -0.20 -22.55 -14.58
N LEU A 480 0.53 -23.15 -15.52
CA LEU A 480 1.03 -22.45 -16.70
C LEU A 480 -0.17 -21.94 -17.51
N GLN A 481 -0.24 -20.64 -17.81
CA GLN A 481 -1.30 -20.05 -18.62
C GLN A 481 -0.94 -20.02 -20.12
N PHE A 482 -1.95 -20.21 -20.96
CA PHE A 482 -1.93 -19.99 -22.41
C PHE A 482 -3.04 -19.00 -22.80
N GLY A 483 -3.43 -18.94 -24.07
CA GLY A 483 -4.50 -18.08 -24.56
C GLY A 483 -5.88 -18.47 -24.03
N LYS A 484 -6.90 -17.84 -24.61
CA LYS A 484 -8.32 -18.03 -24.30
C LYS A 484 -8.70 -19.49 -24.16
N ASN A 485 -9.27 -19.88 -23.02
CA ASN A 485 -9.67 -21.28 -22.73
C ASN A 485 -8.54 -22.30 -23.00
N TYR A 486 -7.31 -21.91 -22.66
CA TYR A 486 -6.08 -22.67 -22.90
C TYR A 486 -5.65 -22.84 -24.36
N ALA A 487 -6.19 -22.04 -25.27
CA ALA A 487 -5.81 -22.08 -26.68
C ALA A 487 -4.31 -21.80 -26.89
N GLY A 488 -3.70 -22.51 -27.83
CA GLY A 488 -2.26 -22.45 -28.11
C GLY A 488 -1.40 -23.35 -27.21
N SER A 489 -2.01 -24.17 -26.34
CA SER A 489 -1.27 -25.22 -25.61
C SER A 489 -0.55 -26.13 -26.60
N ARG A 490 0.71 -26.47 -26.31
CA ARG A 490 1.63 -27.03 -27.29
C ARG A 490 1.51 -28.53 -27.57
N ASP A 491 1.02 -29.31 -26.60
CA ASP A 491 1.21 -30.77 -26.59
C ASP A 491 0.07 -31.54 -25.89
N GLY A 492 -1.09 -30.89 -25.69
CA GLY A 492 -2.26 -31.53 -25.06
C GLY A 492 -2.11 -31.74 -23.55
N PHE A 493 -1.10 -31.16 -22.90
CA PHE A 493 -0.93 -31.19 -21.46
C PHE A 493 -1.24 -29.84 -20.83
N VAL A 494 -1.78 -29.88 -19.61
CA VAL A 494 -1.71 -28.75 -18.68
C VAL A 494 -0.47 -28.92 -17.80
N TYR A 495 0.13 -27.80 -17.41
CA TYR A 495 1.33 -27.77 -16.58
C TYR A 495 1.06 -27.03 -15.27
N ALA A 496 1.66 -27.50 -14.18
CA ALA A 496 1.61 -26.85 -12.87
C ALA A 496 3.03 -26.70 -12.29
N TYR A 497 3.39 -25.48 -11.91
CA TYR A 497 4.62 -25.16 -11.20
C TYR A 497 4.36 -25.05 -9.72
N SER A 498 5.34 -25.38 -8.89
CA SER A 498 5.33 -25.04 -7.46
C SER A 498 6.74 -24.93 -6.92
N PRO A 499 6.98 -24.11 -5.88
CA PRO A 499 8.12 -24.31 -5.00
C PRO A 499 8.23 -25.76 -4.59
N ASP A 500 9.45 -26.28 -4.52
CA ASP A 500 9.70 -27.64 -4.06
C ASP A 500 9.61 -27.70 -2.53
N SER A 501 8.40 -27.56 -2.02
CA SER A 501 8.06 -27.54 -0.61
C SER A 501 6.58 -27.91 -0.47
N PRO A 502 6.17 -28.60 0.61
CA PRO A 502 4.76 -28.75 0.95
C PRO A 502 4.14 -27.46 1.52
N SER A 503 4.94 -26.41 1.76
CA SER A 503 4.50 -25.13 2.31
C SER A 503 4.42 -24.04 1.24
N ALA A 504 3.43 -23.16 1.37
CA ALA A 504 3.31 -21.93 0.59
C ALA A 504 3.89 -20.68 1.29
N TYR A 505 4.52 -20.87 2.45
CA TYR A 505 4.94 -19.81 3.37
C TYR A 505 6.45 -19.82 3.65
N GLU A 506 7.14 -20.85 3.17
CA GLU A 506 8.59 -20.99 3.32
C GLU A 506 9.23 -20.84 1.95
N GLY A 507 10.41 -20.20 1.92
CA GLY A 507 11.23 -20.18 0.72
C GLY A 507 11.79 -21.58 0.43
N SER A 508 11.85 -21.94 -0.84
CA SER A 508 12.51 -23.15 -1.35
C SER A 508 13.74 -22.78 -2.19
N ASP A 509 14.66 -23.72 -2.37
CA ASP A 509 15.77 -23.56 -3.31
C ASP A 509 15.33 -23.75 -4.76
N HIS A 510 14.22 -24.46 -4.96
CA HIS A 510 13.87 -25.06 -6.24
C HIS A 510 12.41 -24.82 -6.60
N LEU A 511 12.16 -24.71 -7.90
CA LEU A 511 10.84 -24.82 -8.51
C LEU A 511 10.74 -26.16 -9.23
N VAL A 512 9.62 -26.86 -9.06
CA VAL A 512 9.32 -28.14 -9.70
C VAL A 512 8.11 -28.01 -10.63
N LEU A 513 7.99 -28.96 -11.57
CA LEU A 513 6.98 -28.94 -12.62
C LEU A 513 6.25 -30.29 -12.69
N ALA A 514 4.93 -30.24 -12.77
CA ALA A 514 4.06 -31.37 -13.04
C ALA A 514 3.20 -31.09 -14.28
N ARG A 515 2.66 -32.15 -14.88
CA ARG A 515 1.71 -32.06 -15.98
C ARG A 515 0.66 -33.17 -15.95
N ALA A 516 -0.49 -32.92 -16.57
CA ALA A 516 -1.51 -33.94 -16.84
C ALA A 516 -2.10 -33.72 -18.24
N PRO A 517 -2.55 -34.77 -18.95
CA PRO A 517 -3.35 -34.60 -20.15
C PRO A 517 -4.53 -33.66 -19.86
N SER A 518 -4.83 -32.74 -20.78
CA SER A 518 -5.83 -31.68 -20.56
C SER A 518 -7.25 -32.20 -20.37
N ASP A 519 -7.53 -33.42 -20.83
CA ASP A 519 -8.80 -34.13 -20.67
C ASP A 519 -8.87 -34.98 -19.38
N ARG A 520 -7.76 -35.13 -18.64
CA ARG A 520 -7.64 -36.01 -17.46
C ARG A 520 -7.11 -35.30 -16.21
N ILE A 521 -7.26 -33.97 -16.14
CA ILE A 521 -6.78 -33.12 -15.03
C ILE A 521 -7.33 -33.58 -13.67
N ARG A 522 -8.57 -34.09 -13.65
CA ARG A 522 -9.30 -34.52 -12.44
C ARG A 522 -8.71 -35.79 -11.81
N GLU A 523 -7.93 -36.57 -12.56
CA GLU A 523 -7.45 -37.88 -12.16
C GLU A 523 -6.03 -37.80 -11.57
N GLN A 524 -5.86 -38.11 -10.28
CA GLN A 524 -4.53 -38.09 -9.65
C GLN A 524 -3.48 -38.91 -10.42
N ALA A 525 -3.86 -40.10 -10.88
CA ALA A 525 -2.96 -41.03 -11.59
C ALA A 525 -2.52 -40.55 -12.98
N ALA A 526 -3.18 -39.52 -13.54
CA ALA A 526 -2.80 -38.94 -14.83
C ALA A 526 -1.65 -37.93 -14.70
N TRP A 527 -1.42 -37.40 -13.50
CA TRP A 527 -0.37 -36.43 -13.24
C TRP A 527 1.03 -37.07 -13.29
N GLN A 528 1.95 -36.36 -13.92
CA GLN A 528 3.35 -36.74 -14.08
C GLN A 528 4.25 -35.58 -13.65
N PHE A 529 5.41 -35.90 -13.07
CA PHE A 529 6.38 -34.97 -12.53
C PHE A 529 7.63 -34.94 -13.39
N PHE A 530 8.15 -33.75 -13.68
CA PHE A 530 9.37 -33.59 -14.44
C PHE A 530 10.54 -34.24 -13.69
N SER A 531 11.27 -35.13 -14.34
CA SER A 531 12.34 -35.96 -13.75
C SER A 531 13.71 -35.73 -14.42
N GLY A 532 13.88 -34.53 -14.98
CA GLY A 532 15.09 -34.10 -15.68
C GLY A 532 15.03 -34.31 -17.18
N LEU A 533 16.13 -33.97 -17.86
CA LEU A 533 16.31 -34.16 -19.29
C LEU A 533 17.03 -35.48 -19.59
N ASP A 534 16.73 -36.09 -20.73
CA ASP A 534 17.56 -37.15 -21.30
C ASP A 534 18.84 -36.58 -21.94
N SER A 535 19.72 -37.45 -22.43
CA SER A 535 20.98 -37.06 -23.07
C SER A 535 20.82 -36.24 -24.35
N ARG A 536 19.61 -36.15 -24.91
CA ARG A 536 19.25 -35.35 -26.08
C ARG A 536 18.51 -34.06 -25.70
N GLY A 537 18.42 -33.74 -24.40
CA GLY A 537 17.72 -32.55 -23.90
C GLY A 537 16.19 -32.68 -23.90
N ARG A 538 15.62 -33.87 -24.08
CA ARG A 538 14.16 -34.08 -24.04
C ARG A 538 13.68 -34.31 -22.61
N PRO A 539 12.49 -33.80 -22.23
CA PRO A 539 12.00 -33.94 -20.86
C PRO A 539 11.60 -35.39 -20.55
N ARG A 540 12.01 -35.88 -19.38
CA ARG A 540 11.54 -37.14 -18.80
C ARG A 540 10.48 -36.87 -17.75
N TRP A 541 9.49 -37.75 -17.68
CA TRP A 541 8.34 -37.61 -16.80
C TRP A 541 8.14 -38.88 -16.00
N SER A 542 8.01 -38.75 -14.68
CA SER A 542 7.72 -39.85 -13.77
C SER A 542 6.31 -39.72 -13.19
N ARG A 543 5.68 -40.85 -12.86
CA ARG A 543 4.43 -40.85 -12.06
C ARG A 543 4.70 -40.80 -10.55
N ARG A 544 5.97 -40.83 -10.13
CA ARG A 544 6.37 -40.77 -8.72
C ARG A 544 6.85 -39.37 -8.37
N GLU A 545 6.13 -38.69 -7.49
CA GLU A 545 6.46 -37.32 -7.04
C GLU A 545 7.87 -37.23 -6.42
N ALA A 546 8.35 -38.28 -5.75
CA ALA A 546 9.68 -38.33 -5.16
C ALA A 546 10.84 -38.28 -6.19
N GLU A 547 10.56 -38.55 -7.47
CA GLU A 547 11.57 -38.53 -8.54
C GLU A 547 11.66 -37.19 -9.27
N ARG A 548 10.85 -36.21 -8.84
CA ARG A 548 10.85 -34.87 -9.43
C ARG A 548 12.24 -34.23 -9.37
N LYS A 549 12.53 -33.41 -10.37
CA LYS A 549 13.76 -32.62 -10.48
C LYS A 549 13.42 -31.14 -10.67
N PRO A 550 14.30 -30.23 -10.26
CA PRO A 550 14.07 -28.80 -10.41
C PRO A 550 14.02 -28.40 -11.89
N VAL A 551 13.15 -27.43 -12.21
CA VAL A 551 13.13 -26.69 -13.48
C VAL A 551 13.69 -25.28 -13.33
N PHE A 552 13.75 -24.75 -12.10
CA PHE A 552 14.37 -23.47 -11.76
C PHE A 552 15.00 -23.57 -10.35
N THR A 553 16.11 -22.88 -10.13
CA THR A 553 16.84 -22.88 -8.85
C THR A 553 17.28 -21.46 -8.50
N HIS A 554 16.97 -21.03 -7.27
CA HIS A 554 17.49 -19.82 -6.67
C HIS A 554 17.72 -20.09 -5.18
N ALA A 555 18.94 -20.52 -4.85
CA ALA A 555 19.31 -20.95 -3.51
C ALA A 555 20.13 -19.85 -2.78
N PRO A 556 20.08 -19.80 -1.44
CA PRO A 556 19.24 -20.61 -0.56
C PRO A 556 17.86 -19.97 -0.30
N GLY A 557 16.78 -20.71 -0.49
CA GLY A 557 15.44 -20.37 -0.04
C GLY A 557 14.81 -19.17 -0.75
N HIS A 558 15.22 -18.85 -1.98
CA HIS A 558 14.73 -17.64 -2.68
C HIS A 558 13.60 -17.92 -3.67
N VAL A 559 13.24 -19.17 -3.91
CA VAL A 559 12.06 -19.57 -4.65
C VAL A 559 10.84 -19.50 -3.74
N TYR A 560 9.90 -18.62 -4.07
CA TYR A 560 8.61 -18.49 -3.41
C TYR A 560 7.48 -18.63 -4.45
N ARG A 561 6.39 -17.90 -4.30
CA ARG A 561 5.22 -18.03 -5.19
C ARG A 561 5.52 -17.56 -6.61
N THR A 562 5.05 -18.36 -7.56
CA THR A 562 5.44 -18.28 -8.98
C THR A 562 4.21 -18.39 -9.87
N GLN A 563 4.21 -17.64 -10.96
CA GLN A 563 3.23 -17.78 -12.04
C GLN A 563 3.97 -17.78 -13.38
N VAL A 564 3.50 -18.59 -14.33
CA VAL A 564 4.11 -18.70 -15.65
C VAL A 564 3.03 -18.54 -16.72
N ASN A 565 3.31 -17.72 -17.72
CA ASN A 565 2.37 -17.35 -18.78
C ASN A 565 3.08 -17.49 -20.13
N TYR A 566 2.44 -18.10 -21.13
CA TYR A 566 2.99 -18.17 -22.48
C TYR A 566 2.73 -16.87 -23.23
N ASN A 567 3.81 -16.21 -23.65
CA ASN A 567 3.77 -15.03 -24.50
C ASN A 567 3.94 -15.47 -25.96
N ALA A 568 2.82 -15.51 -26.70
CA ALA A 568 2.79 -15.96 -28.08
C ALA A 568 3.57 -15.04 -29.02
N GLY A 569 3.54 -13.72 -28.82
CA GLY A 569 4.26 -12.74 -29.64
C GLY A 569 5.77 -12.88 -29.58
N LEU A 570 6.30 -13.37 -28.45
CA LEU A 570 7.73 -13.70 -28.30
C LEU A 570 8.05 -15.18 -28.55
N GLY A 571 7.05 -16.06 -28.53
CA GLY A 571 7.25 -17.51 -28.52
C GLY A 571 8.03 -17.97 -27.27
N ARG A 572 7.72 -17.40 -26.10
CA ARG A 572 8.44 -17.63 -24.84
C ARG A 572 7.51 -17.81 -23.66
N TYR A 573 7.96 -18.62 -22.69
CA TYR A 573 7.33 -18.74 -21.38
C TYR A 573 7.87 -17.65 -20.47
N LEU A 574 7.01 -16.77 -19.98
CA LEU A 574 7.38 -15.72 -19.04
C LEU A 574 7.01 -16.15 -17.62
N MET A 575 8.00 -16.26 -16.76
CA MET A 575 7.85 -16.60 -15.35
C MET A 575 8.06 -15.39 -14.48
N VAL A 576 7.11 -15.11 -13.59
CA VAL A 576 7.24 -14.14 -12.50
C VAL A 576 7.48 -14.91 -11.21
N GLN A 577 8.63 -14.68 -10.59
CA GLN A 577 9.08 -15.36 -9.38
C GLN A 577 9.30 -14.35 -8.27
N ILE A 578 8.44 -14.36 -7.24
CA ILE A 578 8.63 -13.54 -6.05
C ILE A 578 9.83 -14.08 -5.26
N ILE A 579 10.68 -13.18 -4.76
CA ILE A 579 11.78 -13.54 -3.85
C ILE A 579 11.19 -13.71 -2.45
N ALA A 580 11.45 -14.86 -1.82
CA ALA A 580 10.95 -15.14 -0.47
C ALA A 580 11.39 -14.05 0.52
N GLY A 581 10.47 -13.52 1.32
CA GLY A 581 10.74 -12.50 2.33
C GLY A 581 9.58 -12.34 3.30
N GLU A 582 9.83 -11.64 4.41
CA GLU A 582 8.85 -11.57 5.51
C GLU A 582 7.58 -10.79 5.16
N GLU A 583 7.65 -9.80 4.25
CA GLU A 583 6.52 -8.90 3.97
C GLU A 583 6.43 -8.53 2.49
N THR A 584 6.19 -9.53 1.64
CA THR A 584 6.14 -9.32 0.18
C THR A 584 4.95 -8.44 -0.25
N ARG A 585 3.96 -8.24 0.61
CA ARG A 585 2.79 -7.36 0.39
C ARG A 585 3.16 -5.91 0.13
N PHE A 586 4.14 -5.41 0.89
CA PHE A 586 4.53 -4.00 0.87
C PHE A 586 5.97 -3.79 0.41
N TYR A 587 6.81 -4.85 0.48
CA TYR A 587 8.24 -4.79 0.18
C TYR A 587 8.75 -5.98 -0.60
N GLY A 588 10.03 -5.91 -0.95
CA GLY A 588 10.77 -7.00 -1.53
C GLY A 588 10.83 -6.89 -3.04
N GLY A 589 11.13 -8.01 -3.65
CA GLY A 589 11.56 -8.06 -5.02
C GLY A 589 11.12 -9.33 -5.70
N PHE A 590 11.36 -9.38 -6.99
CA PHE A 590 11.01 -10.50 -7.84
C PHE A 590 11.92 -10.52 -9.07
N GLY A 591 11.92 -11.66 -9.75
CA GLY A 591 12.50 -11.79 -11.07
C GLY A 591 11.42 -12.08 -12.12
N ILE A 592 11.65 -11.57 -13.34
CA ILE A 592 10.98 -12.04 -14.55
C ILE A 592 12.01 -12.83 -15.36
N TYR A 593 11.65 -14.04 -15.74
CA TYR A 593 12.49 -14.95 -16.51
C TYR A 593 11.77 -15.40 -17.76
N GLU A 594 12.52 -15.70 -18.82
CA GLU A 594 11.99 -16.27 -20.06
C GLU A 594 12.67 -17.59 -20.41
N ALA A 595 11.91 -18.48 -21.04
CA ALA A 595 12.41 -19.76 -21.54
C ALA A 595 11.74 -20.16 -22.87
N PRO A 596 12.43 -20.96 -23.70
CA PRO A 596 11.84 -21.55 -24.91
C PRO A 596 10.94 -22.75 -24.60
N GLU A 597 11.10 -23.39 -23.43
CA GLU A 597 10.32 -24.56 -23.00
C GLU A 597 9.81 -24.37 -21.56
N PRO A 598 8.73 -25.05 -21.14
CA PRO A 598 8.21 -24.97 -19.77
C PRO A 598 9.25 -25.34 -18.69
N TRP A 599 10.23 -26.17 -19.02
CA TRP A 599 11.29 -26.61 -18.09
C TRP A 599 12.62 -25.85 -18.30
N GLY A 600 12.64 -24.76 -19.05
CA GLY A 600 13.85 -23.98 -19.33
C GLY A 600 14.54 -24.35 -20.67
N PRO A 601 15.79 -23.92 -20.89
CA PRO A 601 16.63 -23.14 -19.99
C PRO A 601 16.05 -21.73 -19.77
N TRP A 602 16.17 -21.22 -18.54
CA TRP A 602 15.71 -19.88 -18.18
C TRP A 602 16.79 -18.83 -18.42
N SER A 603 16.35 -17.63 -18.80
CA SER A 603 17.17 -16.42 -18.85
C SER A 603 16.47 -15.28 -18.10
N THR A 604 17.24 -14.39 -17.49
CA THR A 604 16.74 -13.25 -16.70
C THR A 604 16.33 -12.10 -17.62
N VAL A 605 15.06 -11.70 -17.55
CA VAL A 605 14.52 -10.50 -18.21
C VAL A 605 14.59 -9.28 -17.29
N TYR A 606 14.23 -9.48 -16.02
CA TYR A 606 14.22 -8.44 -15.00
C TYR A 606 14.53 -9.05 -13.64
N PHE A 607 15.23 -8.32 -12.77
CA PHE A 607 15.48 -8.74 -11.40
C PHE A 607 15.64 -7.52 -10.50
N THR A 608 14.94 -7.52 -9.38
CA THR A 608 15.17 -6.56 -8.31
C THR A 608 14.98 -7.22 -6.95
N GLU A 609 15.78 -6.83 -5.96
CA GLU A 609 15.54 -7.17 -4.55
C GLU A 609 14.53 -6.24 -3.89
N ARG A 610 14.35 -5.03 -4.47
CA ARG A 610 13.46 -3.99 -3.98
C ARG A 610 12.75 -3.34 -5.14
N TRP A 611 11.48 -3.62 -5.28
CA TRP A 611 10.64 -2.91 -6.21
C TRP A 611 10.08 -1.64 -5.56
N ASP A 612 9.67 -0.67 -6.38
CA ASP A 612 9.15 0.63 -5.95
C ASP A 612 7.74 0.53 -5.32
N THR A 613 7.14 -0.65 -5.34
CA THR A 613 5.98 -1.10 -4.57
C THR A 613 6.18 -2.57 -4.18
N GLY A 614 5.37 -3.11 -3.27
CA GLY A 614 5.42 -4.53 -2.94
C GLY A 614 4.94 -5.39 -4.13
N PRO A 615 5.65 -6.47 -4.52
CA PRO A 615 5.16 -7.40 -5.54
C PRO A 615 3.94 -8.21 -5.08
N GLY A 616 3.62 -8.19 -3.79
CA GLY A 616 2.50 -8.92 -3.23
C GLY A 616 2.82 -10.38 -2.92
N GLU A 617 1.75 -11.10 -2.63
CA GLU A 617 1.71 -12.53 -2.37
C GLU A 617 1.52 -13.36 -3.67
N SER A 618 1.25 -12.68 -4.78
CA SER A 618 1.03 -13.24 -6.12
C SER A 618 1.30 -12.16 -7.16
N ALA A 619 1.94 -12.54 -8.26
CA ALA A 619 2.09 -11.68 -9.42
C ALA A 619 2.02 -12.50 -10.71
N ASN A 620 1.29 -12.00 -11.71
CA ASN A 620 1.06 -12.70 -12.96
C ASN A 620 0.99 -11.71 -14.14
N LEU A 621 1.16 -12.23 -15.35
CA LEU A 621 1.13 -11.47 -16.60
C LEU A 621 -0.04 -12.03 -17.43
N PRO A 622 -1.26 -11.50 -17.30
CA PRO A 622 -2.43 -12.13 -17.90
C PRO A 622 -2.33 -12.12 -19.42
N VAL A 623 -2.46 -13.30 -20.03
CA VAL A 623 -2.27 -13.49 -21.48
C VAL A 623 -3.24 -12.63 -22.30
N GLN A 624 -4.45 -12.38 -21.80
CA GLN A 624 -5.44 -11.52 -22.46
C GLN A 624 -4.95 -10.06 -22.61
N TRP A 625 -4.07 -9.58 -21.72
CA TRP A 625 -3.60 -8.20 -21.68
C TRP A 625 -2.16 -8.04 -22.20
N MET A 626 -1.68 -9.03 -22.96
CA MET A 626 -0.44 -8.93 -23.73
C MET A 626 -0.74 -8.37 -25.12
N SER A 627 0.11 -7.45 -25.61
CA SER A 627 0.06 -7.05 -27.02
C SER A 627 0.43 -8.21 -27.94
N GLU A 628 -0.01 -8.12 -29.20
CA GLU A 628 0.22 -9.15 -30.21
C GLU A 628 1.71 -9.44 -30.45
N ASP A 629 2.56 -8.40 -30.40
CA ASP A 629 4.03 -8.53 -30.51
C ASP A 629 4.70 -9.07 -29.23
N GLY A 630 3.94 -9.21 -28.15
CA GLY A 630 4.40 -9.70 -26.86
C GLY A 630 5.27 -8.71 -26.07
N LEU A 631 5.37 -7.44 -26.48
CA LEU A 631 6.26 -6.46 -25.86
C LEU A 631 5.58 -5.60 -24.81
N THR A 632 4.31 -5.26 -24.99
CA THR A 632 3.52 -4.54 -23.99
C THR A 632 2.73 -5.53 -23.16
N LEU A 633 2.95 -5.50 -21.86
CA LEU A 633 2.32 -6.40 -20.90
C LEU A 633 1.71 -5.61 -19.75
N HIS A 634 0.80 -6.26 -19.03
CA HIS A 634 0.27 -5.75 -17.77
C HIS A 634 0.50 -6.79 -16.70
N MET A 635 1.06 -6.37 -15.57
CA MET A 635 1.24 -7.23 -14.41
C MET A 635 0.07 -7.03 -13.47
N VAL A 636 -0.60 -8.13 -13.12
CA VAL A 636 -1.56 -8.19 -12.03
C VAL A 636 -0.84 -8.71 -10.80
N PHE A 637 -0.89 -7.98 -9.70
CA PHE A 637 -0.18 -8.35 -8.47
C PHE A 637 -0.96 -7.94 -7.23
N SER A 638 -0.64 -8.58 -6.09
CA SER A 638 -1.34 -8.37 -4.81
C SER A 638 -0.65 -7.39 -3.86
N GLY A 639 0.26 -6.56 -4.38
CA GLY A 639 0.88 -5.49 -3.59
C GLY A 639 -0.18 -4.57 -3.00
N ASP A 640 0.06 -4.12 -1.76
CA ASP A 640 -0.88 -3.31 -0.96
C ASP A 640 -2.25 -3.99 -0.67
N ASP A 641 -2.33 -5.32 -0.68
CA ASP A 641 -3.57 -6.10 -0.49
C ASP A 641 -4.71 -5.64 -1.41
N ALA A 642 -4.40 -5.46 -2.69
CA ALA A 642 -5.35 -5.04 -3.71
C ALA A 642 -5.20 -5.88 -4.98
N PHE A 643 -6.21 -5.83 -5.85
CA PHE A 643 -6.06 -6.18 -7.25
C PHE A 643 -5.35 -5.01 -7.94
N SER A 644 -4.02 -5.11 -8.09
CA SER A 644 -3.18 -4.05 -8.64
C SER A 644 -2.76 -4.38 -10.06
N VAL A 645 -2.95 -3.44 -10.99
CA VAL A 645 -2.55 -3.59 -12.40
C VAL A 645 -1.51 -2.53 -12.74
N ARG A 646 -0.37 -2.96 -13.29
CA ARG A 646 0.69 -2.06 -13.77
C ARG A 646 1.19 -2.47 -15.13
N LYS A 647 1.25 -1.50 -16.05
CA LYS A 647 1.85 -1.68 -17.36
C LYS A 647 3.37 -1.82 -17.29
N LEU A 648 3.92 -2.71 -18.12
CA LEU A 648 5.33 -2.81 -18.42
C LEU A 648 5.55 -3.00 -19.93
N VAL A 649 6.72 -2.57 -20.40
CA VAL A 649 7.14 -2.74 -21.80
C VAL A 649 8.50 -3.42 -21.81
N LEU A 650 8.56 -4.58 -22.46
CA LEU A 650 9.80 -5.28 -22.76
C LEU A 650 10.49 -4.59 -23.93
N ARG A 651 11.75 -4.17 -23.75
CA ARG A 651 12.57 -3.65 -24.84
C ARG A 651 13.27 -4.82 -25.52
N ARG A 652 13.13 -4.98 -26.84
CA ARG A 652 13.93 -5.98 -27.57
C ARG A 652 15.41 -5.60 -27.52
N ARG A 653 16.28 -6.61 -27.41
CA ARG A 653 17.73 -6.43 -27.63
C ARG A 653 18.07 -6.37 -29.10
#